data_AF-A0A1B7XS02-F1
#
_entry.id   AF-A0A1B7XS02-F1
#
_cell.length_a   1.000
_cell.length_b   1.000
_cell.length_c   1.000
_cell.angle_alpha   90.00
_cell.angle_beta   90.00
_cell.angle_gamma   90.00
#
_symmetry.space_group_name_H-M   'P 1'
#
loop_
_entity.id
_entity.type
_entity.pdbx_description
1 polymer ?
#
loop_
_entity_poly.entity_id
_entity_poly.type
_entity_poly.pdbx_seq_one_letter_code
_entity_poly.pdbx_strand_id
1 'polypeptide(L)'
;MTSASKQLTRPWLTGDENGVFTEEDGRVQVDCNSKLARAFSVMYRMSKAEKGDNQPPRTPSPSPSSPPPPYDGLRGGPAQKDPTRLNVVIQVVGSRGDVQPFVALGAELKRRGHRVRLATHDVFDKFVRDAGLEHYGVGGDPAALMAYMVKNPGLIPSMKSLKAGEIRQKREMVEEMLDGFWDACTRPDAATGRPFVADAIIANPPSFAHVHYAQALGIPVHLMFTMPWTSTAAFPHPLANLQNVGGDHAVANYVSYGVVEHLTWQGLGDVINKWRGRLDLEPVAMFDGPMLAEALKIPFTYCWSPALVPKPRDWGTHIDVCGFFFRDAPTYSPPEDLARFLAAGPPPVYIGFGSIVLDDPQRVVKTILGAVDAAGVRAIISKGWSDLAGSGSDSVYWIGDCPHEWLFQHVAAVVHHGGAGTTACGLRNGKPTTIVPFFGDQPFWGDMVADAGAGPRPIPHKQLTPEKLTAAIQYCLSDRAVAAAQGIAARMRSEGGVQAAADSWWKQLPLTRMQCDLVPSQAAAWSYTKSKVPMKLSKAAAEVLLLHEAVQQKHLSMHESKPITMDVTRWDPITGGASAVLATATDMTGSITGMVTRPIEEYKDEKRRRTREELRIRRQLDGGGGGSGDGSPRDSVSSTGRADGGSDPSEKQKRPSMAGKVAGASAKSIGLVGPTAAKGMLVDFPLALTEGLRAVPKHLGTAVRDHGAVTDAKSGAVVAGKTFAWGFVDGLSDLVMEPVRGAGNGGGALGAFKGVGKGAASLVAKSGAGMFGLFAYPSAGIAKSLRSAVYSGTRKAIAKERHREGQWLVSGDDAAPALDLDAGEILAAFHRLRGSER
;
A
#
# COMPACT_ATOMS: atom_id res chain seq x y z
N MET A 1 17.87 -45.52 0.03
CA MET A 1 18.98 -45.46 -0.94
C MET A 1 18.48 -44.68 -2.15
N THR A 2 18.60 -43.34 -2.08
CA THR A 2 19.59 -42.52 -2.82
C THR A 2 19.28 -42.36 -4.31
N SER A 3 18.39 -41.40 -4.64
CA SER A 3 18.45 -40.49 -5.80
C SER A 3 17.06 -39.90 -6.10
N ALA A 4 16.58 -38.95 -5.27
CA ALA A 4 15.35 -38.18 -5.57
C ALA A 4 15.20 -36.90 -4.72
N SER A 5 16.30 -36.19 -4.41
CA SER A 5 16.25 -34.96 -3.59
C SER A 5 16.89 -33.72 -4.23
N LYS A 6 17.15 -33.75 -5.55
CA LYS A 6 17.68 -32.59 -6.29
C LYS A 6 16.82 -32.31 -7.51
N GLN A 7 15.75 -31.51 -7.37
CA GLN A 7 15.12 -30.70 -8.45
C GLN A 7 13.83 -29.97 -7.99
N LEU A 8 13.87 -29.24 -6.88
CA LEU A 8 12.78 -28.31 -6.50
C LEU A 8 13.28 -26.89 -6.16
N THR A 9 14.47 -26.52 -6.64
CA THR A 9 14.87 -25.13 -6.77
C THR A 9 14.37 -24.63 -8.12
N ARG A 10 13.39 -23.71 -8.12
CA ARG A 10 12.90 -23.04 -9.33
C ARG A 10 14.09 -22.44 -10.10
N PRO A 11 14.25 -22.67 -11.42
CA PRO A 11 15.42 -22.19 -12.19
C PRO A 11 15.58 -20.67 -12.26
N TRP A 12 14.53 -19.90 -11.94
CA TRP A 12 14.49 -18.44 -12.10
C TRP A 12 15.04 -17.66 -10.88
N LEU A 13 15.50 -18.36 -9.84
CA LEU A 13 16.05 -17.75 -8.61
C LEU A 13 17.58 -17.59 -8.64
N THR A 14 18.26 -18.02 -9.70
CA THR A 14 19.69 -17.75 -9.91
C THR A 14 19.85 -16.47 -10.73
N GLY A 15 20.40 -15.42 -10.12
CA GLY A 15 20.48 -14.06 -10.66
C GLY A 15 21.22 -13.86 -11.99
N ASP A 16 21.80 -14.90 -12.59
CA ASP A 16 22.66 -14.79 -13.78
C ASP A 16 21.92 -14.42 -15.07
N GLU A 17 20.68 -14.88 -15.31
CA GLU A 17 20.01 -14.63 -16.60
C GLU A 17 19.22 -13.30 -16.67
N ASN A 18 18.94 -12.68 -15.52
CA ASN A 18 18.09 -11.49 -15.42
C ASN A 18 18.82 -10.21 -14.98
N GLY A 19 20.11 -10.27 -14.61
CA GLY A 19 20.94 -9.09 -14.31
C GLY A 19 20.50 -8.31 -13.06
N VAL A 20 19.93 -9.01 -12.07
CA VAL A 20 19.42 -8.40 -10.82
C VAL A 20 20.12 -9.04 -9.62
N PHE A 21 20.84 -8.24 -8.84
CA PHE A 21 21.53 -8.64 -7.63
C PHE A 21 21.23 -7.65 -6.49
N THR A 22 21.49 -8.03 -5.25
CA THR A 22 21.35 -7.14 -4.09
C THR A 22 22.73 -6.87 -3.51
N GLU A 23 23.07 -5.60 -3.31
CA GLU A 23 24.32 -5.20 -2.66
C GLU A 23 24.17 -5.09 -1.14
N GLU A 24 25.29 -4.91 -0.44
CA GLU A 24 25.34 -4.80 1.01
C GLU A 24 24.68 -3.52 1.56
N ASP A 25 24.29 -2.56 0.71
CA ASP A 25 23.48 -1.38 1.07
C ASP A 25 21.96 -1.66 1.02
N GLY A 26 21.59 -2.84 0.53
CA GLY A 26 20.22 -3.29 0.46
C GLY A 26 19.40 -2.83 -0.71
N ARG A 27 19.99 -2.11 -1.64
CA ARG A 27 19.25 -1.69 -2.82
C ARG A 27 19.39 -2.76 -3.90
N VAL A 28 18.35 -2.88 -4.72
CA VAL A 28 18.31 -3.78 -5.86
C VAL A 28 19.16 -3.17 -6.97
N GLN A 29 20.20 -3.87 -7.40
CA GLN A 29 20.92 -3.52 -8.61
C GLN A 29 20.04 -3.79 -9.83
N VAL A 30 19.76 -2.73 -10.59
CA VAL A 30 18.99 -2.77 -11.82
C VAL A 30 19.93 -2.49 -12.97
N ASP A 31 20.36 -3.56 -13.65
CA ASP A 31 21.05 -3.43 -14.93
C ASP A 31 20.05 -3.00 -16.00
N CYS A 32 20.21 -1.78 -16.52
CA CYS A 32 19.33 -1.22 -17.55
C CYS A 32 19.40 -1.98 -18.89
N ASN A 33 20.43 -2.81 -19.11
CA ASN A 33 20.55 -3.67 -20.29
C ASN A 33 19.89 -5.06 -20.12
N SER A 34 19.44 -5.39 -18.90
CA SER A 34 18.79 -6.67 -18.62
C SER A 34 17.54 -6.90 -19.48
N LYS A 35 17.18 -8.17 -19.70
CA LYS A 35 15.93 -8.52 -20.41
C LYS A 35 14.70 -7.92 -19.73
N LEU A 36 14.69 -7.92 -18.39
CA LEU A 36 13.61 -7.38 -17.57
C LEU A 36 13.49 -5.86 -17.72
N ALA A 37 14.59 -5.12 -17.56
CA ALA A 37 14.60 -3.66 -17.74
C ALA A 37 14.19 -3.26 -19.16
N ARG A 38 14.65 -4.00 -20.18
CA ARG A 38 14.23 -3.79 -21.57
C ARG A 38 12.73 -4.01 -21.76
N ALA A 39 12.15 -5.07 -21.19
CA ALA A 39 10.71 -5.31 -21.27
C ALA A 39 9.90 -4.16 -20.64
N PHE A 40 10.27 -3.71 -19.44
CA PHE A 40 9.64 -2.54 -18.80
C PHE A 40 9.84 -1.24 -19.58
N SER A 41 11.00 -1.05 -20.22
CA SER A 41 11.27 0.13 -21.05
C SER A 41 10.34 0.22 -22.27
N VAL A 42 10.00 -0.93 -22.87
CA VAL A 42 9.04 -1.00 -23.98
C VAL A 42 7.65 -0.62 -23.48
N MET A 43 7.20 -1.17 -22.34
CA MET A 43 5.92 -0.82 -21.73
C MET A 43 5.82 0.68 -21.41
N TYR A 44 6.88 1.29 -20.89
CA TYR A 44 6.93 2.73 -20.63
C TYR A 44 6.77 3.56 -21.91
N ARG A 45 7.55 3.23 -22.96
CA ARG A 45 7.49 3.95 -24.26
C ARG A 45 6.10 3.85 -24.90
N MET A 46 5.43 2.71 -24.72
CA MET A 46 4.05 2.53 -25.18
C MET A 46 3.05 3.40 -24.40
N SER A 47 3.14 3.44 -23.07
CA SER A 47 2.32 4.31 -22.22
C SER A 47 2.47 5.79 -22.57
N LYS A 48 3.68 6.23 -22.92
CA LYS A 48 3.97 7.59 -23.42
C LYS A 48 3.30 7.88 -24.77
N ALA A 49 3.34 6.93 -25.70
CA ALA A 49 2.70 7.05 -27.00
C ALA A 49 1.17 7.17 -26.89
N GLU A 50 0.55 6.48 -25.93
CA GLU A 50 -0.90 6.59 -25.65
C GLU A 50 -1.32 7.98 -25.13
N LYS A 51 -0.42 8.69 -24.43
CA LYS A 51 -0.69 10.04 -23.89
C LYS A 51 -0.48 11.17 -24.91
N GLY A 52 -0.10 10.86 -26.15
CA GLY A 52 0.17 11.86 -27.19
C GLY A 52 1.42 12.71 -26.94
N ASP A 53 2.27 12.30 -26.00
CA ASP A 53 3.42 13.08 -25.54
C ASP A 53 4.69 12.67 -26.29
N ASN A 54 4.71 12.96 -27.61
CA ASN A 54 5.81 12.64 -28.53
C ASN A 54 6.96 13.66 -28.50
N GLN A 55 7.01 14.58 -27.53
CA GLN A 55 8.17 15.46 -27.41
C GLN A 55 9.40 14.66 -26.93
N PRO A 56 10.57 14.83 -27.57
CA PRO A 56 11.81 14.28 -27.04
C PRO A 56 12.01 14.77 -25.60
N PRO A 57 12.59 13.96 -24.70
CA PRO A 57 12.83 14.37 -23.33
C PRO A 57 13.68 15.63 -23.35
N ARG A 58 13.06 16.79 -23.08
CA ARG A 58 13.81 17.99 -22.73
C ARG A 58 14.58 17.63 -21.47
N THR A 59 15.85 18.01 -21.43
CA THR A 59 16.73 17.90 -20.27
C THR A 59 15.94 18.22 -18.99
N PRO A 60 16.14 17.46 -17.89
CA PRO A 60 15.38 17.66 -16.66
C PRO A 60 15.66 19.06 -16.13
N SER A 61 14.81 20.01 -16.48
CA SER A 61 14.75 21.29 -15.81
C SER A 61 13.95 21.05 -14.52
N PRO A 62 14.49 21.38 -13.34
CA PRO A 62 13.82 21.21 -12.06
C PRO A 62 12.64 22.17 -11.85
N SER A 63 12.13 22.79 -12.91
CA SER A 63 11.04 23.75 -12.81
C SER A 63 9.71 23.03 -12.52
N PRO A 64 9.01 23.35 -11.42
CA PRO A 64 7.78 22.67 -11.01
C PRO A 64 6.70 22.77 -12.09
N SER A 65 5.97 21.68 -12.37
CA SER A 65 4.84 21.67 -13.33
C SER A 65 3.56 22.26 -12.73
N SER A 66 3.43 22.27 -11.41
CA SER A 66 2.25 22.72 -10.69
C SER A 66 2.70 23.52 -9.46
N PRO A 67 2.01 24.62 -9.10
CA PRO A 67 2.25 25.26 -7.82
C PRO A 67 1.99 24.24 -6.69
N PRO A 68 2.69 24.37 -5.56
CA PRO A 68 2.38 23.57 -4.38
C PRO A 68 0.90 23.76 -3.99
N PRO A 69 0.29 22.80 -3.25
CA PRO A 69 -1.06 22.95 -2.76
C PRO A 69 -1.27 24.31 -2.06
N PRO A 70 -2.44 24.94 -2.21
CA PRO A 70 -2.72 26.17 -1.47
C PRO A 70 -2.74 25.83 0.03
N TYR A 71 -1.84 26.47 0.80
CA TYR A 71 -1.74 26.27 2.25
C TYR A 71 -2.43 27.36 3.07
N ASP A 72 -2.92 28.40 2.40
CA ASP A 72 -3.55 29.55 3.03
C ASP A 72 -4.79 29.10 3.82
N GLY A 73 -4.86 29.49 5.10
CA GLY A 73 -5.97 29.16 5.99
C GLY A 73 -5.99 27.73 6.54
N LEU A 74 -5.03 26.86 6.18
CA LEU A 74 -5.00 25.46 6.65
C LEU A 74 -4.47 25.30 8.09
N ARG A 75 -3.74 26.28 8.64
CA ARG A 75 -3.21 26.22 10.02
C ARG A 75 -4.07 27.03 10.99
N GLY A 76 -4.47 26.40 12.10
CA GLY A 76 -5.02 27.08 13.29
C GLY A 76 -6.51 27.43 13.27
N GLY A 77 -7.22 27.27 12.15
CA GLY A 77 -8.67 27.46 12.07
C GLY A 77 -9.48 26.23 12.55
N PRO A 78 -10.74 26.40 12.99
CA PRO A 78 -11.63 25.26 13.26
C PRO A 78 -11.74 24.39 12.01
N ALA A 79 -11.72 23.06 12.16
CA ALA A 79 -11.90 22.16 11.02
C ALA A 79 -13.27 22.46 10.45
N GLN A 80 -13.35 22.75 9.16
CA GLN A 80 -14.60 22.51 8.48
C GLN A 80 -14.87 21.01 8.57
N LYS A 81 -15.93 20.63 9.27
CA LYS A 81 -16.34 19.23 9.33
C LYS A 81 -16.75 18.79 7.93
N ASP A 82 -16.30 17.61 7.55
CA ASP A 82 -16.70 17.03 6.29
C ASP A 82 -18.18 16.65 6.36
N PRO A 83 -18.96 16.89 5.28
CA PRO A 83 -20.41 16.75 5.30
C PRO A 83 -20.85 15.30 5.56
N THR A 84 -20.03 14.32 5.20
CA THR A 84 -20.34 12.89 5.36
C THR A 84 -19.32 12.24 6.28
N ARG A 85 -19.80 11.70 7.40
CA ARG A 85 -18.98 10.94 8.34
C ARG A 85 -18.68 9.55 7.79
N LEU A 86 -17.41 9.16 7.90
CA LEU A 86 -16.87 7.89 7.41
C LEU A 86 -16.15 7.16 8.54
N ASN A 87 -16.20 5.83 8.52
CA ASN A 87 -15.26 4.98 9.22
C ASN A 87 -14.01 4.77 8.36
N VAL A 88 -12.88 5.32 8.79
CA VAL A 88 -11.62 5.26 8.06
C VAL A 88 -10.66 4.33 8.79
N VAL A 89 -10.14 3.33 8.07
CA VAL A 89 -9.02 2.52 8.56
C VAL A 89 -7.73 3.01 7.91
N ILE A 90 -6.73 3.30 8.74
CA ILE A 90 -5.39 3.70 8.31
C ILE A 90 -4.45 2.51 8.58
N GLN A 91 -3.89 1.91 7.53
CA GLN A 91 -3.04 0.73 7.59
C GLN A 91 -1.57 1.12 7.44
N VAL A 92 -0.76 0.89 8.48
CA VAL A 92 0.65 1.27 8.47
C VAL A 92 1.52 0.12 8.97
N VAL A 93 2.44 -0.32 8.12
CA VAL A 93 3.58 -1.17 8.50
C VAL A 93 4.82 -0.28 8.57
N GLY A 94 5.58 -0.37 9.66
CA GLY A 94 6.84 0.35 9.78
C GLY A 94 7.24 0.67 11.20
N SER A 95 8.29 1.48 11.31
CA SER A 95 8.84 2.00 12.55
C SER A 95 7.99 3.15 13.10
N ARG A 96 8.41 3.74 14.22
CA ARG A 96 7.80 4.97 14.74
C ARG A 96 7.80 6.11 13.71
N GLY A 97 8.85 6.20 12.88
CA GLY A 97 8.95 7.22 11.83
C GLY A 97 7.86 7.08 10.76
N ASP A 98 7.37 5.86 10.54
CA ASP A 98 6.27 5.57 9.61
C ASP A 98 4.91 5.80 10.27
N VAL A 99 4.73 5.36 11.53
CA VAL A 99 3.44 5.44 12.23
C VAL A 99 3.09 6.86 12.67
N GLN A 100 4.05 7.64 13.15
CA GLN A 100 3.81 8.97 13.71
C GLN A 100 3.12 9.95 12.74
N PRO A 101 3.52 10.06 11.45
CA PRO A 101 2.78 10.83 10.45
C PRO A 101 1.29 10.48 10.39
N PHE A 102 0.96 9.19 10.40
CA PHE A 102 -0.42 8.72 10.27
C PHE A 102 -1.26 8.92 11.53
N VAL A 103 -0.63 8.99 12.71
CA VAL A 103 -1.31 9.44 13.93
C VAL A 103 -1.75 10.90 13.80
N ALA A 104 -0.88 11.77 13.25
CA ALA A 104 -1.24 13.17 13.00
C ALA A 104 -2.36 13.31 11.96
N LEU A 105 -2.29 12.55 10.86
CA LEU A 105 -3.37 12.48 9.87
C LEU A 105 -4.67 11.97 10.48
N GLY A 106 -4.63 10.89 11.27
CA GLY A 106 -5.80 10.34 11.92
C GLY A 106 -6.47 11.33 12.88
N ALA A 107 -5.69 12.10 13.62
CA ALA A 107 -6.20 13.15 14.48
C ALA A 107 -6.90 14.27 13.68
N GLU A 108 -6.35 14.67 12.53
CA GLU A 108 -6.98 15.64 11.63
C GLU A 108 -8.30 15.10 11.03
N LEU A 109 -8.31 13.86 10.55
CA LEU A 109 -9.54 13.23 10.03
C LEU A 109 -10.61 13.08 11.11
N LYS A 110 -10.21 12.78 12.35
CA LYS A 110 -11.12 12.76 13.51
C LYS A 110 -11.69 14.16 13.78
N ARG A 111 -10.86 15.21 13.71
CA ARG A 111 -11.29 16.61 13.86
C ARG A 111 -12.31 17.03 12.80
N ARG A 112 -12.19 16.49 11.58
CA ARG A 112 -13.14 16.67 10.47
C ARG A 112 -14.44 15.86 10.62
N GLY A 113 -14.54 15.00 11.65
CA GLY A 113 -15.77 14.28 12.01
C GLY A 113 -15.75 12.79 11.69
N HIS A 114 -14.67 12.26 11.11
CA HIS A 114 -14.56 10.82 10.81
C HIS A 114 -14.28 9.99 12.07
N ARG A 115 -14.66 8.72 12.02
CA ARG A 115 -14.23 7.72 13.01
C ARG A 115 -12.99 7.03 12.46
N VAL A 116 -11.86 7.17 13.14
CA VAL A 116 -10.56 6.72 12.62
C VAL A 116 -10.01 5.59 13.46
N ARG A 117 -9.62 4.52 12.78
CA ARG A 117 -8.89 3.39 13.34
C ARG A 117 -7.54 3.26 12.65
N LEU A 118 -6.47 3.24 13.44
CA LEU A 118 -5.12 3.01 12.94
C LEU A 118 -4.73 1.55 13.22
N ALA A 119 -4.54 0.79 12.14
CA ALA A 119 -4.07 -0.58 12.16
C ALA A 119 -2.55 -0.60 12.00
N THR A 120 -1.84 -1.06 13.01
CA THR A 120 -0.37 -1.16 13.01
C THR A 120 0.09 -2.14 14.10
N HIS A 121 1.39 -2.21 14.34
CA HIS A 121 1.99 -3.10 15.33
C HIS A 121 1.48 -2.84 16.75
N ASP A 122 1.43 -3.90 17.56
CA ASP A 122 0.87 -3.87 18.92
C ASP A 122 1.60 -2.86 19.84
N VAL A 123 2.91 -2.69 19.64
CA VAL A 123 3.76 -1.78 20.43
C VAL A 123 3.35 -0.30 20.34
N PHE A 124 2.56 0.08 19.33
CA PHE A 124 2.08 1.45 19.15
C PHE A 124 0.67 1.69 19.69
N ASP A 125 0.02 0.69 20.32
CA ASP A 125 -1.35 0.81 20.83
C ASP A 125 -1.55 2.05 21.71
N LYS A 126 -0.74 2.17 22.77
CA LYS A 126 -0.80 3.33 23.66
C LYS A 126 -0.59 4.64 22.92
N PHE A 127 0.40 4.71 22.02
CA PHE A 127 0.72 5.92 21.27
C PHE A 127 -0.45 6.39 20.38
N VAL A 128 -1.15 5.44 19.75
CA VAL A 128 -2.33 5.71 18.91
C VAL A 128 -3.52 6.14 19.77
N ARG A 129 -3.79 5.44 20.87
CA ARG A 129 -4.92 5.74 21.76
C ARG A 129 -4.76 7.05 22.52
N ASP A 130 -3.54 7.41 22.93
CA ASP A 130 -3.23 8.70 23.55
C ASP A 130 -3.57 9.88 22.61
N ALA A 131 -3.52 9.67 21.29
CA ALA A 131 -3.98 10.65 20.28
C ALA A 131 -5.51 10.64 20.06
N GLY A 132 -6.24 9.83 20.83
CA GLY A 132 -7.69 9.68 20.76
C GLY A 132 -8.19 8.86 19.57
N LEU A 133 -7.33 8.06 18.93
CA LEU A 133 -7.70 7.19 17.80
C LEU A 133 -8.01 5.76 18.28
N GLU A 134 -8.78 5.01 17.50
CA GLU A 134 -8.87 3.56 17.72
C GLU A 134 -7.59 2.88 17.21
N HIS A 135 -7.13 1.84 17.90
CA HIS A 135 -6.01 1.00 17.46
C HIS A 135 -6.48 -0.41 17.13
N TYR A 136 -5.87 -1.01 16.11
CA TYR A 136 -5.99 -2.44 15.85
C TYR A 136 -4.62 -3.07 15.61
N GLY A 137 -4.26 -4.04 16.46
CA GLY A 137 -3.02 -4.78 16.40
C GLY A 137 -2.97 -5.76 15.23
N VAL A 138 -1.96 -5.64 14.37
CA VAL A 138 -1.78 -6.53 13.20
C VAL A 138 -0.67 -7.57 13.38
N GLY A 139 -0.12 -7.66 14.59
CA GLY A 139 1.05 -8.50 14.88
C GLY A 139 2.34 -7.93 14.28
N GLY A 140 3.40 -8.73 14.31
CA GLY A 140 4.75 -8.32 13.92
C GLY A 140 5.41 -7.37 14.91
N ASP A 141 6.73 -7.50 15.05
CA ASP A 141 7.54 -6.58 15.86
C ASP A 141 8.33 -5.65 14.91
N PRO A 142 8.09 -4.33 14.95
CA PRO A 142 8.86 -3.36 14.15
C PRO A 142 10.36 -3.47 14.39
N ALA A 143 10.80 -3.76 15.62
CA ALA A 143 12.21 -3.89 15.95
C ALA A 143 12.81 -5.13 15.27
N ALA A 144 12.13 -6.28 15.31
CA ALA A 144 12.54 -7.49 14.58
C ALA A 144 12.54 -7.29 13.05
N LEU A 145 11.56 -6.56 12.51
CA LEU A 145 11.49 -6.18 11.10
C LEU A 145 12.69 -5.31 10.70
N MET A 146 12.97 -4.25 11.46
CA MET A 146 14.09 -3.34 11.24
C MET A 146 15.44 -4.04 11.44
N ALA A 147 15.60 -4.84 12.49
CA ALA A 147 16.83 -5.60 12.73
C ALA A 147 17.12 -6.60 11.61
N TYR A 148 16.08 -7.21 11.04
CA TYR A 148 16.27 -8.01 9.84
C TYR A 148 16.64 -7.15 8.63
N MET A 149 15.96 -6.03 8.40
CA MET A 149 16.31 -5.16 7.27
C MET A 149 17.76 -4.70 7.39
N VAL A 150 18.25 -4.38 8.59
CA VAL A 150 19.68 -4.09 8.78
C VAL A 150 20.57 -5.30 8.43
N LYS A 151 20.17 -6.53 8.81
CA LYS A 151 20.91 -7.77 8.49
C LYS A 151 20.80 -8.22 7.03
N ASN A 152 19.73 -7.84 6.35
CA ASN A 152 19.37 -8.21 4.98
C ASN A 152 18.77 -6.97 4.30
N PRO A 153 19.63 -6.03 3.91
CA PRO A 153 19.18 -4.69 3.57
C PRO A 153 18.34 -4.64 2.30
N GLY A 154 18.32 -5.70 1.49
CA GLY A 154 17.56 -5.69 0.24
C GLY A 154 16.47 -6.72 0.03
N LEU A 155 15.77 -6.51 -1.07
CA LEU A 155 14.55 -7.23 -1.44
C LEU A 155 14.81 -8.70 -1.75
N ILE A 156 16.04 -9.05 -2.16
CA ILE A 156 16.47 -10.44 -2.35
C ILE A 156 17.17 -10.93 -1.07
N PRO A 157 16.63 -11.94 -0.38
CA PRO A 157 17.25 -12.49 0.81
C PRO A 157 18.64 -13.06 0.54
N SER A 158 19.57 -12.90 1.48
CA SER A 158 20.89 -13.50 1.37
C SER A 158 20.83 -15.05 1.42
N MET A 159 21.80 -15.72 0.80
CA MET A 159 21.94 -17.19 0.88
C MET A 159 22.10 -17.70 2.33
N LYS A 160 22.61 -16.86 3.24
CA LYS A 160 22.70 -17.17 4.68
C LYS A 160 21.32 -17.15 5.34
N SER A 161 20.50 -16.14 5.05
CA SER A 161 19.11 -16.05 5.53
C SER A 161 18.18 -17.11 4.95
N LEU A 162 18.41 -17.53 3.70
CA LEU A 162 17.76 -18.71 3.11
C LEU A 162 18.01 -19.97 3.93
N LYS A 163 19.27 -20.23 4.31
CA LYS A 163 19.66 -21.42 5.09
C LYS A 163 19.18 -21.36 6.54
N ALA A 164 19.04 -20.17 7.12
CA ALA A 164 18.58 -19.96 8.49
C ALA A 164 17.05 -20.09 8.67
N GLY A 165 16.28 -20.28 7.59
CA GLY A 165 14.82 -20.43 7.66
C GLY A 165 14.04 -19.12 7.86
N GLU A 166 14.73 -17.98 7.87
CA GLU A 166 14.17 -16.65 8.13
C GLU A 166 13.07 -16.27 7.12
N ILE A 167 13.17 -16.72 5.87
CA ILE A 167 12.17 -16.46 4.83
C ILE A 167 10.82 -17.08 5.16
N ARG A 168 10.81 -18.30 5.70
CA ARG A 168 9.56 -18.97 6.05
C ARG A 168 8.86 -18.21 7.18
N GLN A 169 9.60 -17.88 8.24
CA GLN A 169 9.07 -17.09 9.37
C GLN A 169 8.50 -15.75 8.90
N LYS A 170 9.17 -15.10 7.93
CA LYS A 170 8.70 -13.83 7.36
C LYS A 170 7.44 -13.94 6.54
N ARG A 171 7.35 -14.96 5.70
CA ARG A 171 6.13 -15.21 4.93
C ARG A 171 4.97 -15.53 5.87
N GLU A 172 5.21 -16.24 6.96
CA GLU A 172 4.22 -16.49 8.02
C GLU A 172 3.80 -15.19 8.74
N MET A 173 4.75 -14.30 9.05
CA MET A 173 4.46 -12.98 9.61
C MET A 173 3.69 -12.08 8.62
N VAL A 174 4.01 -12.12 7.32
CA VAL A 174 3.23 -11.41 6.30
C VAL A 174 1.81 -11.97 6.25
N GLU A 175 1.62 -13.29 6.20
CA GLU A 175 0.29 -13.90 6.29
C GLU A 175 -0.49 -13.43 7.53
N GLU A 176 0.18 -13.34 8.69
CA GLU A 176 -0.42 -12.83 9.92
C GLU A 176 -0.87 -11.37 9.78
N MET A 177 -0.01 -10.49 9.25
CA MET A 177 -0.35 -9.09 8.98
C MET A 177 -1.50 -8.98 7.97
N LEU A 178 -1.52 -9.82 6.94
CA LEU A 178 -2.57 -9.79 5.92
C LEU A 178 -3.95 -10.03 6.55
N ASP A 179 -4.05 -11.02 7.44
CA ASP A 179 -5.27 -11.28 8.21
C ASP A 179 -5.56 -10.17 9.22
N GLY A 180 -4.53 -9.62 9.88
CA GLY A 180 -4.67 -8.54 10.86
C GLY A 180 -5.26 -7.26 10.27
N PHE A 181 -4.75 -6.83 9.11
CA PHE A 181 -5.28 -5.68 8.38
C PHE A 181 -6.70 -5.90 7.85
N TRP A 182 -7.04 -7.12 7.43
CA TRP A 182 -8.42 -7.46 7.06
C TRP A 182 -9.37 -7.38 8.24
N ASP A 183 -8.99 -7.98 9.36
CA ASP A 183 -9.78 -7.93 10.58
C ASP A 183 -9.93 -6.48 11.07
N ALA A 184 -8.91 -5.63 10.96
CA ALA A 184 -9.01 -4.21 11.31
C ALA A 184 -10.13 -3.47 10.55
N CYS A 185 -10.45 -3.91 9.32
CA CYS A 185 -11.49 -3.32 8.49
C CYS A 185 -12.92 -3.71 8.88
N THR A 186 -13.12 -4.81 9.62
CA THR A 186 -14.45 -5.42 9.79
C THR A 186 -14.77 -5.90 11.20
N ARG A 187 -13.76 -6.09 12.05
CA ARG A 187 -13.93 -6.59 13.41
C ARG A 187 -14.18 -5.44 14.39
N PRO A 188 -14.88 -5.71 15.51
CA PRO A 188 -14.99 -4.75 16.59
C PRO A 188 -13.63 -4.32 17.17
N ASP A 189 -13.57 -3.14 17.77
CA ASP A 189 -12.39 -2.71 18.55
C ASP A 189 -12.20 -3.68 19.73
N ALA A 190 -10.98 -4.16 19.91
CA ALA A 190 -10.69 -5.22 20.89
C ALA A 190 -10.83 -4.73 22.34
N ALA A 191 -10.63 -3.43 22.60
CA ALA A 191 -10.69 -2.86 23.93
C ALA A 191 -12.13 -2.49 24.35
N THR A 192 -12.90 -1.94 23.42
CA THR A 192 -14.25 -1.42 23.69
C THR A 192 -15.37 -2.33 23.22
N GLY A 193 -15.08 -3.35 22.40
CA GLY A 193 -16.09 -4.22 21.79
C GLY A 193 -16.96 -3.53 20.73
N ARG A 194 -16.70 -2.25 20.42
CA ARG A 194 -17.52 -1.45 19.50
C ARG A 194 -17.38 -1.98 18.07
N PRO A 195 -18.49 -2.33 17.38
CA PRO A 195 -18.46 -2.74 15.97
C PRO A 195 -17.79 -1.69 15.09
N PHE A 196 -17.17 -2.12 13.99
CA PHE A 196 -16.54 -1.23 13.03
C PHE A 196 -16.48 -1.90 11.67
N VAL A 197 -17.03 -1.23 10.65
CA VAL A 197 -16.81 -1.61 9.25
C VAL A 197 -16.30 -0.39 8.49
N ALA A 198 -15.16 -0.53 7.83
CA ALA A 198 -14.53 0.54 7.07
C ALA A 198 -15.38 1.00 5.88
N ASP A 199 -15.45 2.32 5.67
CA ASP A 199 -16.04 2.97 4.51
C ASP A 199 -14.96 3.50 3.55
N ALA A 200 -13.71 3.63 4.02
CA ALA A 200 -12.52 3.98 3.22
C ALA A 200 -11.25 3.44 3.87
N ILE A 201 -10.22 3.18 3.05
CA ILE A 201 -8.89 2.74 3.48
C ILE A 201 -7.85 3.79 3.12
N ILE A 202 -6.97 4.13 4.06
CA ILE A 202 -5.71 4.82 3.79
C ILE A 202 -4.59 3.82 4.14
N ALA A 203 -3.57 3.69 3.30
CA ALA A 203 -2.50 2.73 3.55
C ALA A 203 -1.14 3.22 3.08
N ASN A 204 -0.06 2.77 3.72
CA ASN A 204 1.26 2.81 3.12
C ASN A 204 1.52 1.55 2.27
N PRO A 205 2.36 1.62 1.21
CA PRO A 205 2.64 0.48 0.35
C PRO A 205 3.15 -0.79 1.07
N PRO A 206 3.99 -0.69 2.12
CA PRO A 206 4.43 -1.86 2.90
C PRO A 206 3.32 -2.69 3.58
N SER A 207 2.05 -2.26 3.55
CA SER A 207 0.91 -3.10 3.97
C SER A 207 0.46 -4.13 2.91
N PHE A 208 0.99 -4.06 1.68
CA PHE A 208 0.88 -4.98 0.54
C PHE A 208 -0.53 -5.24 -0.03
N ALA A 209 -1.52 -5.61 0.78
CA ALA A 209 -2.83 -6.07 0.31
C ALA A 209 -3.94 -5.02 0.36
N HIS A 210 -3.57 -3.75 0.56
CA HIS A 210 -4.49 -2.60 0.64
C HIS A 210 -5.54 -2.55 -0.50
N VAL A 211 -5.14 -2.80 -1.75
CA VAL A 211 -6.07 -2.82 -2.90
C VAL A 211 -7.04 -4.00 -2.83
N HIS A 212 -6.59 -5.13 -2.29
CA HIS A 212 -7.38 -6.35 -2.20
C HIS A 212 -8.43 -6.27 -1.08
N TYR A 213 -8.12 -5.63 0.05
CA TYR A 213 -9.12 -5.30 1.08
C TYR A 213 -10.21 -4.39 0.50
N ALA A 214 -9.80 -3.35 -0.22
CA ALA A 214 -10.69 -2.41 -0.88
C ALA A 214 -11.59 -3.10 -1.91
N GLN A 215 -11.04 -4.04 -2.68
CA GLN A 215 -11.78 -4.87 -3.63
C GLN A 215 -12.84 -5.71 -2.94
N ALA A 216 -12.50 -6.42 -1.85
CA ALA A 216 -13.44 -7.27 -1.13
C ALA A 216 -14.59 -6.48 -0.46
N LEU A 217 -14.30 -5.26 0.03
CA LEU A 217 -15.27 -4.38 0.69
C LEU A 217 -16.07 -3.51 -0.29
N GLY A 218 -15.57 -3.30 -1.51
CA GLY A 218 -16.14 -2.39 -2.50
C GLY A 218 -16.02 -0.91 -2.11
N ILE A 219 -14.93 -0.53 -1.42
CA ILE A 219 -14.70 0.81 -0.87
C ILE A 219 -13.43 1.44 -1.45
N PRO A 220 -13.27 2.79 -1.41
CA PRO A 220 -12.06 3.44 -1.90
C PRO A 220 -10.82 3.14 -1.04
N VAL A 221 -9.66 3.10 -1.69
CA VAL A 221 -8.34 3.06 -1.07
C VAL A 221 -7.48 4.21 -1.56
N HIS A 222 -6.72 4.81 -0.66
CA HIS A 222 -5.77 5.89 -0.92
C HIS A 222 -4.41 5.53 -0.34
N LEU A 223 -3.35 5.66 -1.13
CA LEU A 223 -2.00 5.36 -0.67
C LEU A 223 -1.30 6.62 -0.21
N MET A 224 -0.64 6.57 0.94
CA MET A 224 0.20 7.67 1.39
C MET A 224 1.56 7.17 1.81
N PHE A 225 2.61 7.91 1.44
CA PHE A 225 3.96 7.47 1.80
C PHE A 225 4.96 8.61 1.91
N THR A 226 6.03 8.34 2.64
CA THR A 226 7.11 9.29 2.89
C THR A 226 8.20 9.21 1.83
N MET A 227 8.35 8.11 1.09
CA MET A 227 9.34 7.95 0.01
C MET A 227 8.64 7.66 -1.33
N PRO A 228 9.27 7.98 -2.47
CA PRO A 228 8.69 7.68 -3.77
C PRO A 228 8.38 6.20 -4.00
N TRP A 229 7.19 5.92 -4.53
CA TRP A 229 6.69 4.57 -4.83
C TRP A 229 5.98 4.47 -6.19
N THR A 230 5.69 5.61 -6.82
CA THR A 230 4.99 5.70 -8.12
C THR A 230 5.97 6.07 -9.21
N SER A 231 5.92 5.33 -10.31
CA SER A 231 6.77 5.47 -11.48
C SER A 231 6.91 6.94 -11.94
N THR A 232 8.15 7.41 -12.12
CA THR A 232 8.47 8.73 -12.69
C THR A 232 9.82 8.73 -13.38
N ALA A 233 9.97 9.59 -14.37
CA ALA A 233 11.21 9.86 -15.06
C ALA A 233 12.15 10.81 -14.27
N ALA A 234 11.65 11.48 -13.23
CA ALA A 234 12.39 12.51 -12.49
C ALA A 234 13.52 11.95 -11.61
N PHE A 235 13.28 10.82 -10.94
CA PHE A 235 14.23 10.17 -10.04
C PHE A 235 13.92 8.67 -9.94
N PRO A 236 14.93 7.83 -9.65
CA PRO A 236 14.74 6.39 -9.57
C PRO A 236 13.98 5.98 -8.30
N HIS A 237 13.47 4.75 -8.29
CA HIS A 237 12.91 4.10 -7.11
C HIS A 237 13.97 4.09 -6.00
N PRO A 238 13.67 4.53 -4.76
CA PRO A 238 14.68 4.66 -3.70
C PRO A 238 15.37 3.33 -3.35
N LEU A 239 14.66 2.20 -3.49
CA LEU A 239 15.23 0.86 -3.29
C LEU A 239 16.05 0.30 -4.48
N ALA A 240 16.29 1.08 -5.54
CA ALA A 240 17.03 0.63 -6.72
C ALA A 240 18.37 1.37 -6.87
N ASN A 241 19.44 0.62 -7.17
CA ASN A 241 20.70 1.13 -7.68
C ASN A 241 20.73 0.89 -9.19
N LEU A 242 20.85 1.95 -10.00
CA LEU A 242 20.86 1.84 -11.46
C LEU A 242 22.29 1.60 -11.98
N GLN A 243 22.46 0.59 -12.84
CA GLN A 243 23.71 0.32 -13.56
C GLN A 243 23.50 0.31 -15.07
N ASN A 244 24.61 0.53 -15.80
CA ASN A 244 24.64 0.60 -17.26
C ASN A 244 23.55 1.51 -17.83
N VAL A 245 23.29 2.62 -17.14
CA VAL A 245 22.35 3.64 -17.59
C VAL A 245 22.92 4.17 -18.90
N GLY A 246 22.28 3.84 -20.02
CA GLY A 246 22.62 4.40 -21.32
C GLY A 246 22.34 5.91 -21.37
N GLY A 247 22.19 6.47 -22.56
CA GLY A 247 21.96 7.92 -22.72
C GLY A 247 20.64 8.49 -22.18
N ASP A 248 19.72 7.66 -21.63
CA ASP A 248 18.37 8.08 -21.23
C ASP A 248 18.07 7.74 -19.76
N HIS A 249 18.52 8.63 -18.86
CA HIS A 249 18.26 8.55 -17.42
C HIS A 249 16.76 8.59 -17.08
N ALA A 250 15.94 9.25 -17.90
CA ALA A 250 14.51 9.40 -17.65
C ALA A 250 13.80 8.04 -17.78
N VAL A 251 14.14 7.26 -18.79
CA VAL A 251 13.64 5.87 -18.94
C VAL A 251 14.16 4.99 -17.81
N ALA A 252 15.44 5.10 -17.46
CA ALA A 252 16.04 4.28 -16.40
C ALA A 252 15.37 4.52 -15.03
N ASN A 253 15.11 5.79 -14.70
CA ASN A 253 14.36 6.18 -13.51
C ASN A 253 12.98 5.53 -13.48
N TYR A 254 12.20 5.65 -14.57
CA TYR A 254 10.85 5.10 -14.62
C TYR A 254 10.85 3.56 -14.51
N VAL A 255 11.76 2.89 -15.24
CA VAL A 255 11.86 1.42 -15.26
C VAL A 255 12.21 0.83 -13.89
N SER A 256 12.98 1.55 -13.07
CA SER A 256 13.37 1.08 -11.74
C SER A 256 12.18 0.73 -10.84
N TYR A 257 11.06 1.46 -10.95
CA TYR A 257 9.83 1.19 -10.19
C TYR A 257 9.21 -0.15 -10.59
N GLY A 258 9.07 -0.39 -11.89
CA GLY A 258 8.54 -1.66 -12.41
C GLY A 258 9.38 -2.87 -12.00
N VAL A 259 10.71 -2.74 -11.98
CA VAL A 259 11.61 -3.82 -11.53
C VAL A 259 11.45 -4.09 -10.03
N VAL A 260 11.43 -3.05 -9.19
CA VAL A 260 11.27 -3.22 -7.73
C VAL A 260 9.91 -3.82 -7.37
N GLU A 261 8.83 -3.33 -7.97
CA GLU A 261 7.48 -3.88 -7.81
C GLU A 261 7.42 -5.33 -8.29
N HIS A 262 8.08 -5.66 -9.40
CA HIS A 262 8.12 -7.03 -9.90
C HIS A 262 8.77 -7.98 -8.90
N LEU A 263 9.93 -7.60 -8.33
CA LEU A 263 10.62 -8.42 -7.33
C LEU A 263 9.78 -8.58 -6.05
N THR A 264 9.12 -7.50 -5.62
CA THR A 264 8.21 -7.52 -4.47
C THR A 264 7.07 -8.52 -4.72
N TRP A 265 6.45 -8.47 -5.90
CA TRP A 265 5.38 -9.39 -6.29
C TRP A 265 5.88 -10.83 -6.46
N GLN A 266 7.08 -11.07 -6.96
CA GLN A 266 7.66 -12.42 -7.01
C GLN A 266 7.85 -13.02 -5.61
N GLY A 267 8.23 -12.19 -4.64
CA GLY A 267 8.46 -12.62 -3.25
C GLY A 267 7.17 -12.92 -2.47
N LEU A 268 6.08 -12.20 -2.75
CA LEU A 268 4.86 -12.21 -1.94
C LEU A 268 3.56 -12.56 -2.69
N GLY A 269 3.55 -12.54 -4.02
CA GLY A 269 2.35 -12.66 -4.84
C GLY A 269 1.62 -13.99 -4.64
N ASP A 270 2.34 -15.07 -4.34
CA ASP A 270 1.73 -16.37 -4.02
C ASP A 270 1.08 -16.40 -2.62
N VAL A 271 1.70 -15.74 -1.64
CA VAL A 271 1.12 -15.52 -0.30
C VAL A 271 -0.16 -14.70 -0.41
N ILE A 272 -0.09 -13.59 -1.15
CA ILE A 272 -1.21 -12.69 -1.38
C ILE A 272 -2.33 -13.42 -2.13
N ASN A 273 -2.04 -14.17 -3.19
CA ASN A 273 -3.06 -14.91 -3.95
C ASN A 273 -3.70 -16.04 -3.13
N LYS A 274 -2.92 -16.74 -2.29
CA LYS A 274 -3.47 -17.72 -1.34
C LYS A 274 -4.44 -17.04 -0.37
N TRP A 275 -4.03 -15.89 0.17
CA TRP A 275 -4.85 -15.10 1.08
C TRP A 275 -6.11 -14.53 0.40
N ARG A 276 -6.00 -14.04 -0.85
CA ARG A 276 -7.15 -13.59 -1.67
C ARG A 276 -8.21 -14.68 -1.83
N GLY A 277 -7.79 -15.94 -1.99
CA GLY A 277 -8.71 -17.07 -2.03
C GLY A 277 -9.54 -17.25 -0.75
N ARG A 278 -9.02 -16.84 0.42
CA ARG A 278 -9.77 -16.84 1.69
C ARG A 278 -10.83 -15.74 1.74
N LEU A 279 -10.69 -14.69 0.94
CA LEU A 279 -11.65 -13.61 0.78
C LEU A 279 -12.59 -13.79 -0.43
N ASP A 280 -12.67 -15.00 -0.98
CA ASP A 280 -13.50 -15.29 -2.16
C ASP A 280 -13.06 -14.54 -3.45
N LEU A 281 -11.87 -13.92 -3.47
CA LEU A 281 -11.35 -13.17 -4.61
C LEU A 281 -10.59 -14.04 -5.61
N GLU A 282 -10.58 -13.64 -6.88
CA GLU A 282 -9.76 -14.24 -7.94
C GLU A 282 -8.26 -13.98 -7.70
N PRO A 283 -7.36 -14.89 -8.12
CA PRO A 283 -5.93 -14.59 -8.11
C PRO A 283 -5.58 -13.45 -9.09
N VAL A 284 -4.58 -12.65 -8.74
CA VAL A 284 -3.97 -11.65 -9.63
C VAL A 284 -2.83 -12.30 -10.40
N ALA A 285 -2.74 -12.02 -11.70
CA ALA A 285 -1.70 -12.57 -12.55
C ALA A 285 -0.31 -11.98 -12.24
N MET A 286 0.72 -12.75 -12.58
CA MET A 286 2.13 -12.44 -12.24
C MET A 286 2.61 -11.08 -12.75
N PHE A 287 2.17 -10.65 -13.94
CA PHE A 287 2.61 -9.39 -14.55
C PHE A 287 1.68 -8.20 -14.26
N ASP A 288 0.45 -8.45 -13.81
CA ASP A 288 -0.49 -7.40 -13.44
C ASP A 288 -0.24 -6.91 -12.00
N GLY A 289 0.11 -7.83 -11.09
CA GLY A 289 0.40 -7.55 -9.68
C GLY A 289 1.31 -6.35 -9.44
N PRO A 290 2.52 -6.32 -10.05
CA PRO A 290 3.46 -5.21 -9.89
C PRO A 290 2.92 -3.83 -10.29
N MET A 291 1.93 -3.79 -11.18
CA MET A 291 1.43 -2.54 -11.78
C MET A 291 0.03 -2.17 -11.28
N LEU A 292 -0.54 -2.91 -10.32
CA LEU A 292 -1.93 -2.72 -9.90
C LEU A 292 -2.26 -1.29 -9.48
N ALA A 293 -1.42 -0.66 -8.66
CA ALA A 293 -1.67 0.69 -8.17
C ALA A 293 -1.69 1.71 -9.32
N GLU A 294 -0.77 1.58 -10.27
CA GLU A 294 -0.66 2.43 -11.45
C GLU A 294 -1.80 2.18 -12.45
N ALA A 295 -2.09 0.91 -12.76
CA ALA A 295 -3.14 0.49 -13.68
C ALA A 295 -4.53 0.92 -13.19
N LEU A 296 -4.80 0.80 -11.89
CA LEU A 296 -6.06 1.21 -11.28
C LEU A 296 -6.12 2.70 -10.95
N LYS A 297 -5.03 3.45 -11.19
CA LYS A 297 -4.87 4.87 -10.81
C LYS A 297 -5.28 5.12 -9.36
N ILE A 298 -4.78 4.27 -8.46
CA ILE A 298 -5.05 4.42 -7.03
C ILE A 298 -4.53 5.80 -6.59
N PRO A 299 -5.37 6.64 -5.93
CA PRO A 299 -4.93 7.93 -5.44
C PRO A 299 -3.74 7.81 -4.50
N PHE A 300 -2.76 8.72 -4.66
CA PHE A 300 -1.52 8.69 -3.90
C PHE A 300 -1.21 10.08 -3.31
N THR A 301 -0.84 10.15 -2.05
CA THR A 301 -0.34 11.40 -1.42
C THR A 301 1.04 11.18 -0.83
N TYR A 302 1.97 12.02 -1.20
CA TYR A 302 3.31 12.02 -0.67
C TYR A 302 3.47 13.01 0.47
N CYS A 303 3.99 12.50 1.58
CA CYS A 303 4.10 13.19 2.86
C CYS A 303 5.46 13.91 3.00
N TRP A 304 5.89 14.60 1.94
CA TRP A 304 7.12 15.40 1.94
C TRP A 304 6.89 16.82 1.41
N SER A 305 7.82 17.71 1.73
CA SER A 305 7.75 19.10 1.32
C SER A 305 8.00 19.28 -0.18
N PRO A 306 7.09 19.94 -0.93
CA PRO A 306 7.34 20.34 -2.31
C PRO A 306 8.47 21.38 -2.43
N ALA A 307 8.87 22.03 -1.33
CA ALA A 307 10.02 22.93 -1.28
C ALA A 307 11.36 22.21 -1.38
N LEU A 308 11.40 20.91 -1.04
CA LEU A 308 12.56 20.04 -1.18
C LEU A 308 12.45 19.19 -2.44
N VAL A 309 11.37 18.41 -2.58
CA VAL A 309 11.13 17.55 -3.75
C VAL A 309 9.81 17.96 -4.39
N PRO A 310 9.83 18.73 -5.49
CA PRO A 310 8.60 19.16 -6.16
C PRO A 310 7.89 17.97 -6.82
N LYS A 311 6.59 18.12 -7.07
CA LYS A 311 5.80 17.14 -7.83
C LYS A 311 6.39 16.96 -9.25
N PRO A 312 6.81 15.75 -9.65
CA PRO A 312 7.19 15.43 -11.02
C PRO A 312 6.11 15.76 -12.04
N ARG A 313 6.54 16.14 -13.25
CA ARG A 313 5.64 16.58 -14.33
C ARG A 313 4.80 15.46 -14.93
N ASP A 314 5.29 14.23 -14.86
CA ASP A 314 4.68 13.04 -15.42
C ASP A 314 3.69 12.35 -14.46
N TRP A 315 3.58 12.84 -13.21
CA TRP A 315 2.54 12.40 -12.27
C TRP A 315 1.18 13.04 -12.58
N GLY A 316 0.14 12.19 -12.53
CA GLY A 316 -1.24 12.60 -12.80
C GLY A 316 -1.88 13.44 -11.69
N THR A 317 -3.13 13.83 -11.89
CA THR A 317 -3.95 14.59 -10.92
C THR A 317 -4.41 13.76 -9.72
N HIS A 318 -4.18 12.44 -9.73
CA HIS A 318 -4.47 11.53 -8.63
C HIS A 318 -3.29 11.36 -7.66
N ILE A 319 -2.16 12.02 -7.92
CA ILE A 319 -0.95 11.96 -7.11
C ILE A 319 -0.62 13.36 -6.61
N ASP A 320 -0.57 13.58 -5.30
CA ASP A 320 -0.27 14.90 -4.71
C ASP A 320 0.97 14.86 -3.82
N VAL A 321 1.69 15.97 -3.73
CA VAL A 321 2.80 16.19 -2.77
C VAL A 321 2.33 17.26 -1.80
N CYS A 322 2.03 16.88 -0.57
CA CYS A 322 1.25 17.72 0.34
C CYS A 322 2.10 18.48 1.37
N GLY A 323 3.33 18.09 1.63
CA GLY A 323 4.11 18.60 2.75
C GLY A 323 4.39 17.50 3.78
N PHE A 324 5.42 17.71 4.59
CA PHE A 324 5.72 16.80 5.70
C PHE A 324 4.65 16.87 6.80
N PHE A 325 4.38 15.73 7.44
CA PHE A 325 3.42 15.63 8.54
C PHE A 325 4.12 15.92 9.85
N PHE A 326 4.18 17.19 10.19
CA PHE A 326 4.74 17.62 11.47
C PHE A 326 3.69 17.62 12.58
N ARG A 327 4.14 17.32 13.79
CA ARG A 327 3.43 17.67 15.03
C ARG A 327 4.02 18.95 15.59
N ASP A 328 3.31 19.58 16.51
CA ASP A 328 3.88 20.62 17.36
C ASP A 328 5.00 20.05 18.24
N ALA A 329 6.01 20.87 18.49
CA ALA A 329 7.11 20.51 19.36
C ALA A 329 6.55 20.25 20.78
N PRO A 330 6.89 19.13 21.42
CA PRO A 330 6.46 18.89 22.79
C PRO A 330 7.10 19.94 23.71
N THR A 331 6.40 20.31 24.78
CA THR A 331 7.03 21.04 25.88
C THR A 331 8.12 20.16 26.48
N TYR A 332 9.37 20.58 26.35
CA TYR A 332 10.53 19.83 26.81
C TYR A 332 11.41 20.74 27.67
N SER A 333 11.76 20.24 28.85
CA SER A 333 12.75 20.88 29.73
C SER A 333 14.05 20.08 29.63
N PRO A 334 15.12 20.67 29.07
CA PRO A 334 16.39 19.96 28.96
C PRO A 334 16.99 19.70 30.34
N PRO A 335 17.70 18.57 30.51
CA PRO A 335 18.58 18.36 31.65
C PRO A 335 19.56 19.54 31.84
N GLU A 336 19.92 19.82 33.09
CA GLU A 336 20.73 21.00 33.44
C GLU A 336 22.11 20.99 32.76
N ASP A 337 22.72 19.82 32.64
CA ASP A 337 24.00 19.60 31.96
C ASP A 337 23.91 19.89 30.46
N LEU A 338 22.83 19.47 29.78
CA LEU A 338 22.58 19.82 28.38
C LEU A 338 22.36 21.33 28.21
N ALA A 339 21.56 21.94 29.09
CA ALA A 339 21.31 23.38 29.06
C ALA A 339 22.62 24.18 29.25
N ARG A 340 23.47 23.75 30.20
CA ARG A 340 24.78 24.34 30.46
C ARG A 340 25.72 24.18 29.27
N PHE A 341 25.77 22.99 28.65
CA PHE A 341 26.57 22.76 27.46
C PHE A 341 26.15 23.67 26.30
N LEU A 342 24.85 23.78 26.03
CA LEU A 342 24.33 24.67 24.99
C LEU A 342 24.72 26.13 25.25
N ALA A 343 24.60 26.61 26.50
CA ALA A 343 24.93 27.98 26.89
C ALA A 343 26.44 28.29 26.88
N ALA A 344 27.32 27.30 27.01
CA ALA A 344 28.76 27.49 27.18
C ALA A 344 29.53 27.93 25.92
N GLY A 345 28.87 28.14 24.77
CA GLY A 345 29.57 28.53 23.54
C GLY A 345 28.71 28.56 22.27
N PRO A 346 29.33 28.52 21.07
CA PRO A 346 28.64 28.56 19.78
C PRO A 346 27.75 27.32 19.54
N PRO A 347 26.63 27.43 18.80
CA PRO A 347 25.72 26.31 18.55
C PRO A 347 26.46 25.04 18.05
N PRO A 348 26.29 23.88 18.70
CA PRO A 348 26.98 22.65 18.31
C PRO A 348 26.40 22.04 17.03
N VAL A 349 27.11 21.09 16.44
CA VAL A 349 26.62 20.19 15.38
C VAL A 349 25.98 18.96 16.03
N TYR A 350 24.76 18.60 15.64
CA TYR A 350 24.16 17.33 16.05
C TYR A 350 24.66 16.19 15.18
N ILE A 351 25.01 15.05 15.79
CA ILE A 351 25.41 13.83 15.09
C ILE A 351 24.64 12.64 15.66
N GLY A 352 23.81 12.00 14.84
CA GLY A 352 23.01 10.86 15.28
C GLY A 352 22.49 9.98 14.14
N PHE A 353 22.79 8.68 14.21
CA PHE A 353 22.39 7.71 13.19
C PHE A 353 21.11 6.94 13.55
N GLY A 354 20.42 7.31 14.64
CA GLY A 354 19.17 6.66 15.07
C GLY A 354 19.38 5.21 15.55
N SER A 355 18.34 4.37 15.39
CA SER A 355 18.33 2.97 15.83
C SER A 355 19.09 2.01 14.90
N ILE A 356 20.21 2.44 14.33
CA ILE A 356 21.01 1.61 13.44
C ILE A 356 22.01 0.80 14.28
N VAL A 357 22.05 -0.51 14.00
CA VAL A 357 23.07 -1.41 14.55
C VAL A 357 24.34 -1.23 13.73
N LEU A 358 25.41 -0.76 14.37
CA LEU A 358 26.71 -0.54 13.73
C LEU A 358 27.59 -1.78 13.91
N ASP A 359 28.26 -2.21 12.84
CA ASP A 359 29.20 -3.34 12.90
C ASP A 359 30.42 -3.04 13.80
N ASP A 360 30.93 -1.81 13.73
CA ASP A 360 32.05 -1.32 14.53
C ASP A 360 31.74 0.06 15.12
N PRO A 361 31.03 0.12 16.26
CA PRO A 361 30.68 1.37 16.93
C PRO A 361 31.91 2.19 17.31
N GLN A 362 33.00 1.55 17.74
CA GLN A 362 34.22 2.22 18.22
C GLN A 362 34.93 2.97 17.10
N ARG A 363 35.06 2.35 15.91
CA ARG A 363 35.59 3.04 14.73
C ARG A 363 34.76 4.27 14.38
N VAL A 364 33.43 4.15 14.40
CA VAL A 364 32.53 5.27 14.10
C VAL A 364 32.68 6.40 15.11
N VAL A 365 32.75 6.09 16.41
CA VAL A 365 33.02 7.11 17.45
C VAL A 365 34.35 7.81 17.19
N LYS A 366 35.42 7.06 16.94
CA LYS A 366 36.74 7.64 16.62
C LYS A 366 36.69 8.54 15.39
N THR A 367 35.95 8.14 14.36
CA THR A 367 35.76 8.94 13.15
C THR A 367 34.99 10.24 13.44
N ILE A 368 33.93 10.18 14.25
CA ILE A 368 33.17 11.36 14.65
C ILE A 368 34.05 12.32 15.45
N LEU A 369 34.71 11.85 16.51
CA LEU A 369 35.53 12.69 17.37
C LEU A 369 36.66 13.35 16.57
N GLY A 370 37.37 12.58 15.74
CA GLY A 370 38.43 13.12 14.89
C GLY A 370 37.92 14.19 13.91
N ALA A 371 36.70 14.04 13.38
CA ALA A 371 36.12 15.05 12.49
C ALA A 371 35.64 16.31 13.24
N VAL A 372 35.11 16.15 14.45
CA VAL A 372 34.70 17.27 15.31
C VAL A 372 35.91 18.12 15.69
N ASP A 373 37.00 17.46 16.10
CA ASP A 373 38.26 18.12 16.44
C ASP A 373 38.86 18.82 15.22
N ALA A 374 38.93 18.14 14.07
CA ALA A 374 39.49 18.72 12.83
C ALA A 374 38.65 19.87 12.25
N ALA A 375 37.33 19.83 12.42
CA ALA A 375 36.44 20.92 12.04
C ALA A 375 36.46 22.08 13.04
N GLY A 376 36.99 21.89 14.25
CA GLY A 376 37.02 22.90 15.31
C GLY A 376 35.63 23.27 15.84
N VAL A 377 34.70 22.31 15.88
CA VAL A 377 33.30 22.55 16.27
C VAL A 377 32.95 21.89 17.60
N ARG A 378 31.87 22.35 18.23
CA ARG A 378 31.23 21.61 19.33
C ARG A 378 30.22 20.61 18.76
N ALA A 379 30.02 19.47 19.41
CA ALA A 379 29.10 18.44 18.94
C ALA A 379 28.18 17.88 20.03
N ILE A 380 26.94 17.59 19.65
CA ILE A 380 26.01 16.75 20.41
C ILE A 380 25.93 15.41 19.70
N ILE A 381 26.35 14.34 20.36
CA ILE A 381 26.38 12.99 19.79
C ILE A 381 25.29 12.15 20.45
N SER A 382 24.36 11.64 19.63
CA SER A 382 23.29 10.76 20.09
C SER A 382 23.83 9.35 20.34
N LYS A 383 23.61 8.80 21.56
CA LYS A 383 24.03 7.44 21.93
C LYS A 383 23.40 6.35 21.04
N GLY A 384 22.12 6.52 20.68
CA GLY A 384 21.38 5.59 19.82
C GLY A 384 21.25 4.17 20.40
N TRP A 385 20.85 3.20 19.56
CA TRP A 385 20.69 1.78 19.96
C TRP A 385 22.01 1.03 20.16
N SER A 386 23.10 1.58 19.63
CA SER A 386 24.44 0.97 19.76
C SER A 386 25.16 1.44 21.03
N ASP A 387 24.47 2.18 21.92
CA ASP A 387 24.98 2.83 23.14
C ASP A 387 26.38 3.42 22.92
N LEU A 388 26.49 4.29 21.90
CA LEU A 388 27.73 4.97 21.57
C LEU A 388 28.15 5.79 22.79
N ALA A 389 29.19 5.33 23.48
CA ALA A 389 29.69 5.95 24.69
C ALA A 389 31.18 6.25 24.56
N GLY A 390 31.54 7.48 24.87
CA GLY A 390 32.91 7.94 25.09
C GLY A 390 32.96 8.84 26.32
N SER A 391 34.16 9.22 26.75
CA SER A 391 34.30 10.28 27.77
C SER A 391 33.82 11.60 27.19
N GLY A 392 32.96 12.32 27.92
CA GLY A 392 32.57 13.68 27.55
C GLY A 392 33.78 14.62 27.58
N SER A 393 33.71 15.70 26.79
CA SER A 393 34.69 16.78 26.78
C SER A 393 33.97 18.13 26.73
N ASP A 394 34.69 19.24 26.91
CA ASP A 394 34.12 20.58 26.79
C ASP A 394 33.52 20.85 25.39
N SER A 395 33.97 20.10 24.36
CA SER A 395 33.50 20.19 22.98
C SER A 395 32.43 19.15 22.61
N VAL A 396 32.21 18.10 23.41
CA VAL A 396 31.34 16.97 23.07
C VAL A 396 30.37 16.62 24.20
N TYR A 397 29.08 16.66 23.88
CA TYR A 397 28.00 16.22 24.77
C TYR A 397 27.32 14.94 24.23
N TRP A 398 27.22 13.91 25.07
CA TRP A 398 26.57 12.64 24.73
C TRP A 398 25.10 12.65 25.16
N ILE A 399 24.18 12.67 24.20
CA ILE A 399 22.74 12.78 24.48
C ILE A 399 22.03 11.42 24.36
N GLY A 400 21.11 11.16 25.28
CA GLY A 400 20.12 10.10 25.16
C GLY A 400 18.92 10.55 24.31
N ASP A 401 17.73 10.08 24.68
CA ASP A 401 16.49 10.47 23.99
C ASP A 401 16.16 11.96 24.21
N CYS A 402 16.02 12.70 23.11
CA CYS A 402 15.65 14.11 23.11
C CYS A 402 14.77 14.43 21.88
N PRO A 403 13.66 15.18 22.02
CA PRO A 403 12.84 15.57 20.88
C PRO A 403 13.63 16.40 19.86
N HIS A 404 13.77 15.89 18.64
CA HIS A 404 14.50 16.59 17.57
C HIS A 404 13.86 17.93 17.21
N GLU A 405 12.53 18.05 17.33
CA GLU A 405 11.81 19.29 17.08
C GLU A 405 12.26 20.43 18.01
N TRP A 406 12.70 20.09 19.23
CA TRP A 406 13.29 21.04 20.18
C TRP A 406 14.79 21.18 19.93
N LEU A 407 15.52 20.06 19.93
CA LEU A 407 16.99 20.06 19.87
C LEU A 407 17.52 20.78 18.63
N PHE A 408 16.90 20.57 17.47
CA PHE A 408 17.38 21.14 16.22
C PHE A 408 17.19 22.65 16.13
N GLN A 409 16.49 23.29 17.07
CA GLN A 409 16.46 24.75 17.17
C GLN A 409 17.80 25.31 17.69
N HIS A 410 18.55 24.49 18.45
CA HIS A 410 19.75 24.91 19.19
C HIS A 410 21.08 24.49 18.55
N VAL A 411 21.06 23.93 17.34
CA VAL A 411 22.25 23.41 16.63
C VAL A 411 22.57 24.23 15.38
N ALA A 412 23.83 24.15 14.93
CA ALA A 412 24.29 24.79 13.69
C ALA A 412 23.97 23.95 12.44
N ALA A 413 24.20 22.64 12.52
CA ALA A 413 24.00 21.68 11.44
C ALA A 413 23.63 20.30 12.00
N VAL A 414 23.14 19.42 11.13
CA VAL A 414 22.66 18.08 11.49
C VAL A 414 23.38 17.03 10.65
N VAL A 415 23.98 16.03 11.28
CA VAL A 415 24.55 14.84 10.63
C VAL A 415 23.73 13.63 11.05
N HIS A 416 23.14 12.92 10.09
CA HIS A 416 22.29 11.77 10.41
C HIS A 416 22.24 10.72 9.30
N HIS A 417 21.55 9.61 9.58
CA HIS A 417 21.43 8.48 8.67
C HIS A 417 20.62 8.76 7.39
N GLY A 418 19.69 9.72 7.40
CA GLY A 418 18.90 10.09 6.22
C GLY A 418 17.43 9.68 6.28
N GLY A 419 16.90 9.26 7.44
CA GLY A 419 15.48 8.96 7.56
C GLY A 419 14.61 10.18 7.30
N ALA A 420 13.53 10.01 6.54
CA ALA A 420 12.64 11.08 6.07
C ALA A 420 12.25 12.09 7.17
N GLY A 421 11.85 11.60 8.35
CA GLY A 421 11.43 12.45 9.47
C GLY A 421 12.56 13.31 10.06
N THR A 422 13.77 12.77 10.18
CA THR A 422 14.92 13.53 10.69
C THR A 422 15.37 14.57 9.67
N THR A 423 15.42 14.20 8.38
CA THR A 423 15.70 15.11 7.26
C THR A 423 14.70 16.27 7.27
N ALA A 424 13.41 15.96 7.37
CA ALA A 424 12.34 16.95 7.45
C ALA A 424 12.51 17.90 8.64
N CYS A 425 12.84 17.37 9.82
CA CYS A 425 13.02 18.16 11.03
C CYS A 425 14.22 19.11 10.94
N GLY A 426 15.35 18.64 10.41
CA GLY A 426 16.55 19.48 10.20
C GLY A 426 16.26 20.64 9.25
N LEU A 427 15.70 20.33 8.08
CA LEU A 427 15.35 21.34 7.07
C LEU A 427 14.27 22.30 7.53
N ARG A 428 13.26 21.85 8.28
CA ARG A 428 12.22 22.73 8.85
C ARG A 428 12.82 23.80 9.77
N ASN A 429 13.86 23.44 10.51
CA ASN A 429 14.61 24.34 11.39
C ASN A 429 15.70 25.13 10.66
N GLY A 430 15.77 25.03 9.32
CA GLY A 430 16.75 25.72 8.50
C GLY A 430 18.19 25.26 8.77
N LYS A 431 18.37 24.00 9.17
CA LYS A 431 19.69 23.45 9.49
C LYS A 431 20.26 22.71 8.30
N PRO A 432 21.44 23.10 7.78
CA PRO A 432 22.15 22.33 6.79
C PRO A 432 22.40 20.90 7.29
N THR A 433 22.26 19.94 6.39
CA THR A 433 22.12 18.52 6.77
C THR A 433 23.09 17.64 5.97
N THR A 434 23.95 16.90 6.66
CA THR A 434 24.80 15.86 6.08
C THR A 434 24.16 14.49 6.28
N ILE A 435 24.08 13.70 5.21
CA ILE A 435 23.47 12.37 5.24
C ILE A 435 24.52 11.27 5.08
N VAL A 436 24.51 10.31 6.01
CA VAL A 436 25.36 9.11 6.01
C VAL A 436 24.45 7.88 5.87
N PRO A 437 24.12 7.44 4.65
CA PRO A 437 23.12 6.40 4.46
C PRO A 437 23.64 4.99 4.76
N PHE A 438 22.73 4.17 5.27
CA PHE A 438 22.91 2.76 5.57
C PHE A 438 22.07 1.86 4.68
N PHE A 439 20.77 2.16 4.52
CA PHE A 439 19.84 1.35 3.71
C PHE A 439 18.58 2.13 3.31
N GLY A 440 17.75 1.53 2.47
CA GLY A 440 16.40 2.01 2.16
C GLY A 440 16.37 3.32 1.38
N ASP A 441 15.56 4.28 1.83
CA ASP A 441 15.35 5.59 1.22
C ASP A 441 16.41 6.64 1.58
N GLN A 442 17.31 6.30 2.50
CA GLN A 442 18.31 7.22 3.03
C GLN A 442 19.23 7.84 1.96
N PRO A 443 19.75 7.08 0.96
CA PRO A 443 20.53 7.68 -0.13
C PRO A 443 19.73 8.69 -0.95
N PHE A 444 18.45 8.39 -1.22
CA PHE A 444 17.56 9.29 -1.96
C PHE A 444 17.43 10.65 -1.25
N TRP A 445 17.18 10.65 0.06
CA TRP A 445 17.15 11.92 0.82
C TRP A 445 18.49 12.64 0.82
N GLY A 446 19.59 11.89 0.90
CA GLY A 446 20.95 12.40 0.72
C GLY A 446 21.12 13.20 -0.56
N ASP A 447 20.73 12.59 -1.69
CA ASP A 447 20.80 13.23 -3.00
C ASP A 447 19.86 14.43 -3.10
N MET A 448 18.63 14.35 -2.59
CA MET A 448 17.68 15.49 -2.64
C MET A 448 18.15 16.69 -1.81
N VAL A 449 18.76 16.46 -0.64
CA VAL A 449 19.36 17.53 0.17
C VAL A 449 20.56 18.15 -0.53
N ALA A 450 21.39 17.32 -1.16
CA ALA A 450 22.57 17.77 -1.90
C ALA A 450 22.21 18.59 -3.14
N ASP A 451 21.25 18.11 -3.94
CA ASP A 451 20.78 18.79 -5.14
C ASP A 451 20.10 20.12 -4.81
N ALA A 452 19.46 20.22 -3.64
CA ALA A 452 18.92 21.47 -3.11
C ALA A 452 20.00 22.42 -2.53
N GLY A 453 21.25 21.98 -2.43
CA GLY A 453 22.37 22.74 -1.87
C GLY A 453 22.33 22.93 -0.36
N ALA A 454 21.42 22.25 0.34
CA ALA A 454 21.26 22.33 1.80
C ALA A 454 22.19 21.36 2.56
N GLY A 455 23.03 20.61 1.84
CA GLY A 455 24.02 19.70 2.38
C GLY A 455 24.94 19.16 1.29
N PRO A 456 26.02 18.45 1.66
CA PRO A 456 26.91 17.80 0.70
C PRO A 456 26.28 16.51 0.13
N ARG A 457 26.89 15.94 -0.92
CA ARG A 457 26.56 14.60 -1.41
C ARG A 457 26.63 13.58 -0.25
N PRO A 458 25.73 12.59 -0.21
CA PRO A 458 25.69 11.62 0.88
C PRO A 458 26.99 10.82 0.96
N ILE A 459 27.42 10.49 2.18
CA ILE A 459 28.63 9.69 2.44
C ILE A 459 28.18 8.28 2.82
N PRO A 460 28.30 7.27 1.93
CA PRO A 460 27.96 5.90 2.30
C PRO A 460 28.69 5.49 3.59
N HIS A 461 28.00 4.86 4.54
CA HIS A 461 28.56 4.59 5.87
C HIS A 461 29.90 3.83 5.86
N LYS A 462 30.14 2.97 4.87
CA LYS A 462 31.42 2.24 4.67
C LYS A 462 32.57 3.12 4.22
N GLN A 463 32.24 4.25 3.61
CA GLN A 463 33.20 5.24 3.14
C GLN A 463 33.36 6.41 4.11
N LEU A 464 32.75 6.33 5.30
CA LEU A 464 32.85 7.37 6.32
C LEU A 464 34.26 7.40 6.90
N THR A 465 34.95 8.52 6.70
CA THR A 465 36.28 8.80 7.26
C THR A 465 36.28 10.16 7.96
N PRO A 466 37.23 10.43 8.88
CA PRO A 466 37.33 11.73 9.54
C PRO A 466 37.40 12.88 8.55
N GLU A 467 38.15 12.73 7.46
CA GLU A 467 38.39 13.77 6.45
C GLU A 467 37.10 14.08 5.68
N LYS A 468 36.38 13.05 5.23
CA LYS A 468 35.10 13.22 4.54
C LYS A 468 34.04 13.84 5.44
N LEU A 469 33.97 13.41 6.69
CA LEU A 469 33.02 13.98 7.66
C LEU A 469 33.37 15.42 8.01
N THR A 470 34.66 15.75 8.15
CA THR A 470 35.14 17.13 8.37
C THR A 470 34.73 18.03 7.21
N ALA A 471 35.01 17.62 5.97
CA ALA A 471 34.63 18.38 4.77
C ALA A 471 33.11 18.58 4.67
N ALA A 472 32.33 17.56 5.03
CA ALA A 472 30.88 17.65 5.05
C ALA A 472 30.35 18.61 6.12
N ILE A 473 30.92 18.59 7.33
CA ILE A 473 30.60 19.54 8.41
C ILE A 473 30.94 20.97 7.95
N GLN A 474 32.12 21.19 7.39
CA GLN A 474 32.55 22.49 6.89
C GLN A 474 31.63 23.01 5.77
N TYR A 475 31.21 22.14 4.84
CA TYR A 475 30.23 22.50 3.82
C TYR A 475 28.91 22.96 4.44
N CYS A 476 28.39 22.21 5.41
CA CYS A 476 27.15 22.55 6.12
C CYS A 476 27.24 23.89 6.87
N LEU A 477 28.44 24.30 7.30
CA LEU A 477 28.66 25.59 7.96
C LEU A 477 28.90 26.74 6.97
N SER A 478 28.93 26.48 5.67
CA SER A 478 29.07 27.54 4.66
C SER A 478 27.81 28.39 4.51
N ASP A 479 27.98 29.68 4.20
CA ASP A 479 26.87 30.62 3.97
C ASP A 479 25.90 30.12 2.90
N ARG A 480 26.41 29.44 1.86
CA ARG A 480 25.59 28.86 0.79
C ARG A 480 24.65 27.79 1.32
N ALA A 481 25.16 26.85 2.11
CA ALA A 481 24.35 25.76 2.66
C ALA A 481 23.32 26.28 3.66
N VAL A 482 23.73 27.23 4.51
CA VAL A 482 22.85 27.92 5.47
C VAL A 482 21.72 28.65 4.74
N ALA A 483 22.03 29.46 3.73
CA ALA A 483 21.03 30.19 2.95
C ALA A 483 20.05 29.25 2.24
N ALA A 484 20.55 28.15 1.65
CA ALA A 484 19.70 27.14 1.00
C ALA A 484 18.74 26.48 2.01
N ALA A 485 19.26 26.03 3.15
CA ALA A 485 18.46 25.41 4.20
C ALA A 485 17.41 26.39 4.77
N GLN A 486 17.78 27.65 5.01
CA GLN A 486 16.85 28.69 5.45
C GLN A 486 15.76 29.00 4.43
N GLY A 487 16.10 29.02 3.14
CA GLY A 487 15.13 29.20 2.05
C GLY A 487 14.11 28.07 1.96
N ILE A 488 14.56 26.82 2.14
CA ILE A 488 13.66 25.65 2.24
C ILE A 488 12.77 25.77 3.48
N ALA A 489 13.36 26.07 4.64
CA ALA A 489 12.64 26.24 5.90
C ALA A 489 11.55 27.32 5.80
N ALA A 490 11.83 28.43 5.12
CA ALA A 490 10.88 29.51 4.91
C ALA A 490 9.62 29.05 4.16
N ARG A 491 9.78 28.23 3.12
CA ARG A 491 8.67 27.63 2.39
C ARG A 491 7.94 26.57 3.23
N MET A 492 8.68 25.72 3.93
CA MET A 492 8.11 24.70 4.82
C MET A 492 7.30 25.28 5.98
N ARG A 493 7.63 26.50 6.45
CA ARG A 493 6.87 27.17 7.52
C ARG A 493 5.42 27.47 7.12
N SER A 494 5.16 27.76 5.85
CA SER A 494 3.79 27.96 5.35
C SER A 494 3.03 26.66 5.06
N GLU A 495 3.68 25.50 5.01
CA GLU A 495 3.04 24.25 4.60
C GLU A 495 2.11 23.67 5.68
N GLY A 496 0.89 23.30 5.31
CA GLY A 496 -0.06 22.55 6.12
C GLY A 496 -0.12 21.09 5.71
N GLY A 497 0.98 20.34 5.84
CA GLY A 497 1.12 19.00 5.23
C GLY A 497 0.01 18.02 5.60
N VAL A 498 -0.38 17.96 6.87
CA VAL A 498 -1.45 17.07 7.37
C VAL A 498 -2.80 17.47 6.79
N GLN A 499 -3.14 18.76 6.83
CA GLN A 499 -4.41 19.28 6.32
C GLN A 499 -4.51 19.13 4.81
N ALA A 500 -3.45 19.48 4.07
CA ALA A 500 -3.39 19.32 2.63
C ALA A 500 -3.50 17.84 2.21
N ALA A 501 -2.99 16.91 3.00
CA ALA A 501 -3.16 15.47 2.75
C ALA A 501 -4.58 14.98 3.03
N ALA A 502 -5.22 15.48 4.09
CA ALA A 502 -6.64 15.21 4.35
C ALA A 502 -7.53 15.79 3.23
N ASP A 503 -7.21 16.98 2.70
CA ASP A 503 -7.91 17.57 1.54
C ASP A 503 -7.69 16.77 0.26
N SER A 504 -6.44 16.34 0.01
CA SER A 504 -6.09 15.46 -1.12
C SER A 504 -6.88 14.15 -1.05
N TRP A 505 -6.95 13.52 0.12
CA TRP A 505 -7.76 12.32 0.33
C TRP A 505 -9.24 12.57 0.08
N TRP A 506 -9.82 13.59 0.72
CA TRP A 506 -11.26 13.89 0.62
C TRP A 506 -11.68 14.16 -0.83
N LYS A 507 -10.89 14.92 -1.58
CA LYS A 507 -11.13 15.24 -2.99
C LYS A 507 -11.16 14.01 -3.90
N GLN A 508 -10.41 12.95 -3.55
CA GLN A 508 -10.29 11.73 -4.38
C GLN A 508 -11.42 10.72 -4.09
N LEU A 509 -12.25 10.96 -3.08
CA LEU A 509 -13.36 10.07 -2.72
C LEU A 509 -14.53 10.19 -3.71
N PRO A 510 -15.21 9.07 -4.05
CA PRO A 510 -16.42 9.08 -4.86
C PRO A 510 -17.64 9.51 -4.01
N LEU A 511 -17.64 10.75 -3.51
CA LEU A 511 -18.60 11.25 -2.50
C LEU A 511 -20.07 11.03 -2.89
N THR A 512 -20.43 11.22 -4.16
CA THR A 512 -21.80 10.99 -4.65
C THR A 512 -22.29 9.55 -4.49
N ARG A 513 -21.37 8.58 -4.59
CA ARG A 513 -21.65 7.16 -4.34
C ARG A 513 -21.57 6.82 -2.86
N MET A 514 -20.80 7.57 -2.08
CA MET A 514 -20.63 7.32 -0.64
C MET A 514 -21.77 7.88 0.20
N GLN A 515 -22.53 8.86 -0.28
CA GLN A 515 -23.61 9.47 0.50
C GLN A 515 -24.89 8.62 0.51
N CYS A 516 -25.47 8.45 1.71
CA CYS A 516 -26.81 7.92 1.90
C CYS A 516 -27.86 8.94 1.41
N ASP A 517 -28.89 8.45 0.71
CA ASP A 517 -29.94 9.31 0.13
C ASP A 517 -30.95 9.79 1.18
N LEU A 518 -31.05 9.10 2.33
CA LEU A 518 -31.92 9.50 3.45
C LEU A 518 -31.21 10.35 4.50
N VAL A 519 -29.92 10.08 4.72
CA VAL A 519 -29.10 10.71 5.75
C VAL A 519 -27.75 11.09 5.12
N PRO A 520 -27.66 12.20 4.38
CA PRO A 520 -26.44 12.57 3.64
C PRO A 520 -25.17 12.70 4.49
N SER A 521 -25.35 12.88 5.80
CA SER A 521 -24.26 12.91 6.78
C SER A 521 -23.62 11.55 7.06
N GLN A 522 -24.16 10.45 6.52
CA GLN A 522 -23.64 9.10 6.70
C GLN A 522 -23.28 8.39 5.40
N ALA A 523 -22.30 7.50 5.50
CA ALA A 523 -21.88 6.63 4.41
C ALA A 523 -22.97 5.60 4.04
N ALA A 524 -23.23 5.45 2.75
CA ALA A 524 -24.06 4.41 2.18
C ALA A 524 -23.39 3.04 2.28
N ALA A 525 -24.11 2.06 2.81
CA ALA A 525 -23.67 0.68 2.98
C ALA A 525 -24.59 -0.33 2.28
N TRP A 526 -25.82 0.08 1.97
CA TRP A 526 -26.86 -0.76 1.37
C TRP A 526 -27.49 -0.07 0.17
N SER A 527 -27.97 -0.86 -0.78
CA SER A 527 -28.81 -0.40 -1.89
C SER A 527 -30.17 -1.07 -1.79
N TYR A 528 -31.24 -0.28 -1.75
CA TYR A 528 -32.61 -0.78 -1.80
C TYR A 528 -33.02 -1.01 -3.25
N THR A 529 -33.41 -2.23 -3.60
CA THR A 529 -33.55 -2.67 -5.01
C THR A 529 -34.98 -2.71 -5.53
N LYS A 530 -35.99 -2.39 -4.71
CA LYS A 530 -37.40 -2.43 -5.10
C LYS A 530 -37.91 -1.09 -5.67
N SER A 531 -37.11 -0.03 -5.62
CA SER A 531 -37.38 1.25 -6.29
C SER A 531 -36.98 1.20 -7.76
N LYS A 532 -37.49 2.13 -8.59
CA LYS A 532 -37.08 2.24 -10.00
C LYS A 532 -35.60 2.59 -10.11
N VAL A 533 -35.14 3.51 -9.25
CA VAL A 533 -33.72 3.83 -9.07
C VAL A 533 -33.27 3.28 -7.72
N PRO A 534 -32.24 2.41 -7.64
CA PRO A 534 -31.80 1.85 -6.38
C PRO A 534 -31.39 2.95 -5.39
N MET A 535 -32.03 2.99 -4.22
CA MET A 535 -31.73 3.99 -3.19
C MET A 535 -30.54 3.56 -2.33
N LYS A 536 -29.60 4.46 -2.09
CA LYS A 536 -28.42 4.26 -1.22
C LYS A 536 -28.80 4.54 0.23
N LEU A 537 -28.61 3.56 1.09
CA LEU A 537 -28.95 3.63 2.52
C LEU A 537 -27.69 3.45 3.37
N SER A 538 -27.56 4.24 4.43
CA SER A 538 -26.52 4.04 5.44
C SER A 538 -26.80 2.82 6.30
N LYS A 539 -25.80 2.40 7.09
CA LYS A 539 -25.95 1.29 8.05
C LYS A 539 -27.12 1.58 9.02
N ALA A 540 -27.14 2.78 9.62
CA ALA A 540 -28.20 3.15 10.56
C ALA A 540 -29.57 3.31 9.88
N ALA A 541 -29.64 4.00 8.73
CA ALA A 541 -30.91 4.20 8.03
C ALA A 541 -31.54 2.87 7.58
N ALA A 542 -30.74 1.91 7.12
CA ALA A 542 -31.22 0.57 6.78
C ALA A 542 -31.80 -0.15 8.00
N GLU A 543 -31.13 -0.09 9.16
CA GLU A 543 -31.66 -0.70 10.38
C GLU A 543 -32.95 -0.04 10.87
N VAL A 544 -33.05 1.28 10.84
CA VAL A 544 -34.30 1.99 11.19
C VAL A 544 -35.47 1.50 10.34
N LEU A 545 -35.26 1.39 9.02
CA LEU A 545 -36.30 0.91 8.10
C LEU A 545 -36.65 -0.56 8.30
N LEU A 546 -35.68 -1.40 8.69
CA LEU A 546 -35.91 -2.82 9.01
C LEU A 546 -36.70 -2.97 10.33
N LEU A 547 -36.33 -2.21 11.36
CA LEU A 547 -37.00 -2.23 12.67
C LEU A 547 -38.46 -1.79 12.60
N HIS A 548 -38.79 -0.85 11.70
CA HIS A 548 -40.15 -0.36 11.47
C HIS A 548 -40.88 -1.11 10.34
N GLU A 549 -40.33 -2.22 9.85
CA GLU A 549 -40.90 -3.05 8.78
C GLU A 549 -41.18 -2.30 7.46
N ALA A 550 -40.59 -1.12 7.26
CA ALA A 550 -40.74 -0.32 6.05
C ALA A 550 -40.03 -0.96 4.83
N VAL A 551 -39.00 -1.77 5.09
CA VAL A 551 -38.28 -2.59 4.10
C VAL A 551 -38.08 -4.02 4.61
N GLN A 552 -37.81 -4.95 3.69
CA GLN A 552 -37.43 -6.33 4.02
C GLN A 552 -35.98 -6.56 3.63
N GLN A 553 -35.25 -7.36 4.41
CA GLN A 553 -33.84 -7.68 4.20
C GLN A 553 -33.54 -8.15 2.77
N LYS A 554 -34.43 -8.94 2.17
CA LYS A 554 -34.26 -9.47 0.80
C LYS A 554 -34.24 -8.39 -0.30
N HIS A 555 -34.70 -7.18 0.01
CA HIS A 555 -34.68 -6.02 -0.89
C HIS A 555 -33.45 -5.14 -0.68
N LEU A 556 -32.55 -5.50 0.24
CA LEU A 556 -31.29 -4.80 0.48
C LEU A 556 -30.15 -5.61 -0.12
N SER A 557 -29.32 -4.94 -0.93
CA SER A 557 -28.05 -5.48 -1.40
C SER A 557 -26.89 -4.64 -0.88
N MET A 558 -25.73 -5.26 -0.72
CA MET A 558 -24.52 -4.55 -0.26
C MET A 558 -24.14 -3.46 -1.27
N HIS A 559 -24.03 -2.21 -0.82
CA HIS A 559 -23.57 -1.10 -1.65
C HIS A 559 -22.04 -1.09 -1.77
N GLU A 560 -21.56 -0.84 -2.99
CA GLU A 560 -20.14 -0.70 -3.32
C GLU A 560 -19.90 0.75 -3.78
N SER A 561 -19.25 1.55 -2.93
CA SER A 561 -18.96 2.96 -3.21
C SER A 561 -17.85 3.12 -4.25
N LYS A 562 -16.89 2.18 -4.29
CA LYS A 562 -15.83 2.10 -5.29
C LYS A 562 -15.55 0.63 -5.65
N PRO A 563 -16.27 0.05 -6.62
CA PRO A 563 -15.95 -1.28 -7.11
C PRO A 563 -14.57 -1.29 -7.77
N ILE A 564 -13.77 -2.32 -7.50
CA ILE A 564 -12.48 -2.56 -8.12
C ILE A 564 -12.58 -3.84 -8.94
N THR A 565 -12.31 -3.75 -10.23
CA THR A 565 -12.24 -4.89 -11.13
C THR A 565 -10.81 -5.05 -11.63
N MET A 566 -10.26 -6.24 -11.47
CA MET A 566 -8.92 -6.59 -11.92
C MET A 566 -9.07 -7.58 -13.08
N ASP A 567 -8.94 -7.09 -14.30
CA ASP A 567 -8.91 -7.93 -15.49
C ASP A 567 -7.44 -8.24 -15.84
N VAL A 568 -7.21 -9.42 -16.41
CA VAL A 568 -5.86 -9.88 -16.73
C VAL A 568 -5.38 -9.20 -18.01
N THR A 569 -4.21 -8.55 -17.99
CA THR A 569 -3.71 -7.88 -19.21
C THR A 569 -3.24 -8.92 -20.22
N ARG A 570 -3.82 -8.90 -21.44
CA ARG A 570 -3.40 -9.72 -22.57
C ARG A 570 -2.77 -8.85 -23.64
N TRP A 571 -1.47 -9.03 -23.86
CA TRP A 571 -0.70 -8.19 -24.77
C TRP A 571 -0.94 -8.56 -26.23
N ASP A 572 -0.96 -9.84 -26.57
CA ASP A 572 -1.19 -10.32 -27.94
C ASP A 572 -1.89 -11.69 -27.91
N PRO A 573 -2.52 -12.14 -29.01
CA PRO A 573 -3.28 -13.38 -29.03
C PRO A 573 -2.44 -14.65 -28.78
N ILE A 574 -1.16 -14.64 -29.16
CA ILE A 574 -0.29 -15.81 -29.06
C ILE A 574 0.18 -15.96 -27.60
N THR A 575 0.73 -14.91 -27.01
CA THR A 575 1.13 -14.93 -25.59
C THR A 575 -0.08 -15.03 -24.67
N GLY A 576 -1.19 -14.38 -25.03
CA GLY A 576 -2.47 -14.49 -24.34
C GLY A 576 -2.98 -15.94 -24.30
N GLY A 577 -3.13 -16.57 -25.45
CA GLY A 577 -3.57 -17.98 -25.55
C GLY A 577 -2.63 -18.96 -24.85
N ALA A 578 -1.32 -18.84 -25.06
CA ALA A 578 -0.32 -19.69 -24.40
C ALA A 578 -0.34 -19.54 -22.86
N SER A 579 -0.50 -18.31 -22.36
CA SER A 579 -0.58 -18.05 -20.91
C SER A 579 -1.85 -18.65 -20.29
N ALA A 580 -2.98 -18.66 -21.00
CA ALA A 580 -4.23 -19.28 -20.52
C ALA A 580 -4.12 -20.81 -20.44
N VAL A 581 -3.46 -21.44 -21.43
CA VAL A 581 -3.19 -22.88 -21.40
C VAL A 581 -2.24 -23.24 -20.25
N LEU A 582 -1.16 -22.48 -20.08
CA LEU A 582 -0.20 -22.69 -18.99
C LEU A 582 -0.84 -22.50 -17.61
N ALA A 583 -1.69 -21.47 -17.46
CA ALA A 583 -2.46 -21.24 -16.23
C ALA A 583 -3.38 -22.41 -15.92
N THR A 584 -4.11 -22.92 -16.92
CA THR A 584 -4.98 -24.09 -16.77
C THR A 584 -4.19 -25.34 -16.34
N ALA A 585 -3.05 -25.60 -16.97
CA ALA A 585 -2.18 -26.72 -16.61
C ALA A 585 -1.62 -26.59 -15.17
N THR A 586 -1.29 -25.36 -14.76
CA THR A 586 -0.81 -25.05 -13.40
C THR A 586 -1.93 -25.25 -12.37
N ASP A 587 -3.15 -24.79 -12.64
CA ASP A 587 -4.31 -24.96 -11.77
C ASP A 587 -4.72 -26.44 -11.63
N MET A 588 -4.63 -27.21 -12.73
CA MET A 588 -4.84 -28.66 -12.71
C MET A 588 -3.78 -29.36 -11.85
N THR A 589 -2.51 -29.01 -12.03
CA THR A 589 -1.40 -29.55 -11.21
C THR A 589 -1.59 -29.17 -9.75
N GLY A 590 -2.01 -27.93 -9.45
CA GLY A 590 -2.36 -27.47 -8.10
C GLY A 590 -3.53 -28.23 -7.50
N SER A 591 -4.54 -28.61 -8.30
CA SER A 591 -5.68 -29.40 -7.86
C SER A 591 -5.30 -30.86 -7.55
N ILE A 592 -4.41 -31.45 -8.35
CA ILE A 592 -3.87 -32.80 -8.14
C ILE A 592 -2.97 -32.84 -6.90
N THR A 593 -1.99 -31.94 -6.82
CA THR A 593 -1.10 -31.85 -5.65
C THR A 593 -1.88 -31.47 -4.39
N GLY A 594 -2.92 -30.64 -4.52
CA GLY A 594 -3.87 -30.28 -3.48
C GLY A 594 -4.60 -31.45 -2.83
N MET A 595 -4.75 -32.60 -3.52
CA MET A 595 -5.31 -33.82 -2.92
C MET A 595 -4.47 -34.31 -1.74
N VAL A 596 -3.16 -34.05 -1.78
CA VAL A 596 -2.19 -34.44 -0.75
C VAL A 596 -1.89 -33.28 0.20
N THR A 597 -1.73 -32.06 -0.32
CA THR A 597 -1.27 -30.92 0.49
C THR A 597 -2.38 -30.22 1.27
N ARG A 598 -3.58 -30.02 0.70
CA ARG A 598 -4.69 -29.29 1.39
C ARG A 598 -5.15 -29.93 2.69
N PRO A 599 -5.22 -31.27 2.84
CA PRO A 599 -5.46 -31.92 4.13
C PRO A 599 -4.49 -31.49 5.22
N ILE A 600 -3.20 -31.37 4.85
CA ILE A 600 -2.12 -30.98 5.76
C ILE A 600 -2.18 -29.48 6.05
N GLU A 601 -2.52 -28.67 5.06
CA GLU A 601 -2.69 -27.23 5.20
C GLU A 601 -3.88 -26.87 6.09
N GLU A 602 -5.06 -27.47 5.88
CA GLU A 602 -6.26 -27.26 6.71
C GLU A 602 -5.99 -27.63 8.18
N TYR A 603 -5.26 -28.73 8.41
CA TYR A 603 -4.81 -29.13 9.74
C TYR A 603 -3.88 -28.07 10.38
N LYS A 604 -2.91 -27.55 9.62
CA LYS A 604 -1.99 -26.51 10.08
C LYS A 604 -2.70 -25.18 10.31
N ASP A 605 -3.61 -24.78 9.45
CA ASP A 605 -4.37 -23.53 9.52
C ASP A 605 -5.33 -23.54 10.72
N GLU A 606 -6.03 -24.65 10.99
CA GLU A 606 -6.86 -24.78 12.20
C GLU A 606 -6.01 -24.75 13.48
N LYS A 607 -4.84 -25.41 13.48
CA LYS A 607 -3.90 -25.35 14.61
C LYS A 607 -3.42 -23.91 14.85
N ARG A 608 -3.03 -23.19 13.78
CA ARG A 608 -2.64 -21.76 13.86
C ARG A 608 -3.78 -20.90 14.39
N ARG A 609 -5.01 -21.10 13.90
CA ARG A 609 -6.17 -20.33 14.32
C ARG A 609 -6.44 -20.48 15.82
N ARG A 610 -6.38 -21.71 16.34
CA ARG A 610 -6.49 -21.97 17.79
C ARG A 610 -5.37 -21.29 18.58
N THR A 611 -4.13 -21.44 18.14
CA THR A 611 -2.99 -20.77 18.80
C THR A 611 -3.11 -19.25 18.78
N ARG A 612 -3.62 -18.66 17.68
CA ARG A 612 -3.83 -17.21 17.56
C ARG A 612 -4.95 -16.73 18.49
N GLU A 613 -6.04 -17.49 18.60
CA GLU A 613 -7.13 -17.22 19.52
C GLU A 613 -6.65 -17.32 20.98
N GLU A 614 -5.86 -18.34 21.32
CA GLU A 614 -5.24 -18.52 22.64
C GLU A 614 -4.23 -17.41 22.99
N LEU A 615 -3.34 -17.04 22.06
CA LEU A 615 -2.39 -15.93 22.25
C LEU A 615 -3.11 -14.58 22.38
N ARG A 616 -4.19 -14.38 21.63
CA ARG A 616 -5.03 -13.18 21.73
C ARG A 616 -5.74 -13.11 23.09
N ILE A 617 -6.30 -14.21 23.57
CA ILE A 617 -6.93 -14.30 24.90
C ILE A 617 -5.90 -14.07 26.00
N ARG A 618 -4.71 -14.67 25.90
CA ARG A 618 -3.62 -14.45 26.88
C ARG A 618 -3.15 -13.00 26.92
N ARG A 619 -2.92 -12.37 25.77
CA ARG A 619 -2.56 -10.93 25.71
C ARG A 619 -3.66 -10.02 26.27
N GLN A 620 -4.93 -10.42 26.15
CA GLN A 620 -6.06 -9.68 26.75
C GLN A 620 -6.13 -9.85 28.28
N LEU A 621 -5.69 -10.99 28.81
CA LEU A 621 -5.68 -11.26 30.26
C LEU A 621 -4.47 -10.62 30.96
N ASP A 622 -3.30 -10.61 30.33
CA ASP A 622 -2.06 -10.05 30.90
C ASP A 622 -2.03 -8.51 30.88
N GLY A 623 -2.89 -7.85 30.08
CA GLY A 623 -3.01 -6.38 30.00
C GLY A 623 -3.85 -5.71 31.09
N GLY A 624 -4.39 -6.49 32.05
CA GLY A 624 -5.40 -6.03 33.01
C GLY A 624 -4.97 -5.87 34.48
N GLY A 625 -3.68 -6.06 34.82
CA GLY A 625 -3.26 -6.13 36.23
C GLY A 625 -1.90 -5.52 36.52
N GLY A 626 -1.82 -4.19 36.60
CA GLY A 626 -0.70 -3.50 37.24
C GLY A 626 -0.98 -3.32 38.73
N GLY A 627 -0.58 -4.29 39.56
CA GLY A 627 -0.64 -4.23 41.02
C GLY A 627 0.41 -5.13 41.65
N SER A 628 1.37 -4.51 42.33
CA SER A 628 2.58 -5.05 42.99
C SER A 628 2.38 -6.19 44.00
N GLY A 629 3.38 -7.08 44.12
CA GLY A 629 3.67 -7.81 45.37
C GLY A 629 4.22 -9.23 45.24
N ASP A 630 5.54 -9.36 45.26
CA ASP A 630 6.42 -10.38 45.89
C ASP A 630 5.99 -11.86 46.09
N GLY A 631 6.94 -12.79 45.87
CA GLY A 631 7.01 -14.07 46.57
C GLY A 631 7.13 -15.39 45.76
N SER A 632 8.37 -15.80 45.45
CA SER A 632 8.98 -17.16 45.47
C SER A 632 8.29 -18.42 44.85
N PRO A 633 9.08 -19.39 44.31
CA PRO A 633 8.55 -20.53 43.56
C PRO A 633 8.29 -21.78 44.41
N ARG A 634 7.16 -22.47 44.19
CA ARG A 634 6.96 -23.86 44.63
C ARG A 634 6.12 -24.70 43.65
N ASP A 635 6.77 -25.78 43.22
CA ASP A 635 6.36 -27.17 43.05
C ASP A 635 4.97 -27.60 42.53
N SER A 636 5.09 -28.51 41.57
CA SER A 636 4.13 -29.47 41.03
C SER A 636 3.24 -30.18 42.06
N VAL A 637 1.95 -30.35 41.76
CA VAL A 637 1.19 -31.59 42.03
C VAL A 637 0.07 -31.76 40.99
N SER A 638 0.02 -32.96 40.41
CA SER A 638 -1.09 -33.54 39.66
C SER A 638 -2.31 -33.81 40.53
N SER A 639 -3.53 -33.53 40.05
CA SER A 639 -4.68 -34.33 40.49
C SER A 639 -5.78 -34.40 39.42
N THR A 640 -6.15 -35.65 39.15
CA THR A 640 -7.35 -36.11 38.48
C THR A 640 -8.56 -35.87 39.37
N GLY A 641 -9.64 -35.29 38.82
CA GLY A 641 -10.94 -35.20 39.45
C GLY A 641 -12.05 -35.29 38.41
N ARG A 642 -12.90 -36.31 38.54
CA ARG A 642 -14.09 -36.59 37.71
C ARG A 642 -15.35 -36.14 38.47
N ALA A 643 -16.41 -35.87 37.68
CA ALA A 643 -17.85 -35.79 38.01
C ALA A 643 -18.32 -34.44 38.63
N ASP A 644 -19.51 -33.90 38.37
CA ASP A 644 -20.67 -34.27 37.53
C ASP A 644 -21.61 -33.06 37.37
N GLY A 645 -22.52 -33.10 36.41
CA GLY A 645 -23.88 -32.52 36.52
C GLY A 645 -24.10 -31.01 36.37
N GLY A 646 -24.69 -30.60 35.24
CA GLY A 646 -25.31 -29.28 35.06
C GLY A 646 -25.71 -29.01 33.62
N SER A 647 -26.82 -29.61 33.18
CA SER A 647 -27.39 -29.46 31.83
C SER A 647 -28.33 -28.24 31.76
N ASP A 648 -28.03 -27.32 30.84
CA ASP A 648 -29.00 -26.32 30.31
C ASP A 648 -28.93 -26.36 28.77
N PRO A 649 -30.06 -26.38 28.03
CA PRO A 649 -30.07 -26.81 26.63
C PRO A 649 -29.91 -25.61 25.68
N SER A 650 -28.68 -25.17 25.45
CA SER A 650 -28.38 -24.25 24.34
C SER A 650 -27.99 -25.02 23.07
N GLU A 651 -28.92 -25.04 22.11
CA GLU A 651 -28.74 -25.15 20.66
C GLU A 651 -27.35 -25.64 20.16
N LYS A 652 -27.18 -26.97 20.05
CA LYS A 652 -25.99 -27.59 19.45
C LYS A 652 -25.96 -27.34 17.94
N GLN A 653 -25.37 -26.22 17.53
CA GLN A 653 -24.86 -26.05 16.17
C GLN A 653 -23.74 -27.09 15.95
N LYS A 654 -24.03 -28.16 15.19
CA LYS A 654 -23.07 -29.23 14.85
C LYS A 654 -21.87 -28.62 14.11
N ARG A 655 -20.79 -28.28 14.83
CA ARG A 655 -19.50 -27.94 14.24
C ARG A 655 -18.88 -29.23 13.66
N PRO A 656 -18.47 -29.25 12.39
CA PRO A 656 -17.87 -30.44 11.79
C PRO A 656 -16.57 -30.80 12.51
N SER A 657 -16.37 -32.11 12.75
CA SER A 657 -15.16 -32.65 13.37
C SER A 657 -13.94 -32.37 12.49
N MET A 658 -12.73 -32.33 13.09
CA MET A 658 -11.48 -32.12 12.35
C MET A 658 -11.29 -33.14 11.22
N ALA A 659 -11.63 -34.40 11.47
CA ALA A 659 -11.65 -35.46 10.45
C ALA A 659 -12.63 -35.14 9.30
N GLY A 660 -13.81 -34.60 9.62
CA GLY A 660 -14.80 -34.17 8.62
C GLY A 660 -14.33 -32.99 7.77
N LYS A 661 -13.60 -32.02 8.34
CA LYS A 661 -12.99 -30.91 7.59
C LYS A 661 -11.89 -31.38 6.64
N VAL A 662 -11.01 -32.25 7.13
CA VAL A 662 -9.90 -32.83 6.36
C VAL A 662 -10.44 -33.66 5.17
N ALA A 663 -11.40 -34.55 5.42
CA ALA A 663 -12.04 -35.33 4.36
C ALA A 663 -12.78 -34.43 3.34
N GLY A 664 -13.44 -33.37 3.83
CA GLY A 664 -14.08 -32.36 2.97
C GLY A 664 -13.10 -31.61 2.07
N ALA A 665 -11.89 -31.30 2.54
CA ALA A 665 -10.86 -30.63 1.75
C ALA A 665 -10.32 -31.50 0.60
N SER A 666 -10.13 -32.81 0.84
CA SER A 666 -9.75 -33.78 -0.22
C SER A 666 -10.85 -33.93 -1.27
N ALA A 667 -12.11 -34.12 -0.86
CA ALA A 667 -13.23 -34.29 -1.77
C ALA A 667 -13.46 -33.05 -2.65
N LYS A 668 -13.34 -31.84 -2.07
CA LYS A 668 -13.37 -30.57 -2.83
C LYS A 668 -12.27 -30.51 -3.89
N SER A 669 -11.08 -31.05 -3.62
CA SER A 669 -9.94 -30.96 -4.55
C SER A 669 -10.10 -31.86 -5.77
N ILE A 670 -10.66 -33.07 -5.59
CA ILE A 670 -11.01 -33.98 -6.69
C ILE A 670 -12.15 -33.40 -7.53
N GLY A 671 -13.17 -32.84 -6.88
CA GLY A 671 -14.32 -32.24 -7.57
C GLY A 671 -14.01 -31.02 -8.44
N LEU A 672 -12.83 -30.40 -8.27
CA LEU A 672 -12.43 -29.19 -9.02
C LEU A 672 -11.71 -29.47 -10.34
N VAL A 673 -11.19 -30.68 -10.58
CA VAL A 673 -10.37 -30.98 -11.78
C VAL A 673 -11.16 -30.83 -13.08
N GLY A 674 -12.33 -31.47 -13.18
CA GLY A 674 -13.20 -31.40 -14.36
C GLY A 674 -13.69 -29.98 -14.67
N PRO A 675 -14.28 -29.25 -13.69
CA PRO A 675 -14.67 -27.85 -13.87
C PRO A 675 -13.51 -26.92 -14.25
N THR A 676 -12.30 -27.14 -13.72
CA THR A 676 -11.11 -26.34 -14.05
C THR A 676 -10.68 -26.53 -15.50
N ALA A 677 -10.63 -27.77 -15.99
CA ALA A 677 -10.33 -28.06 -17.38
C ALA A 677 -11.37 -27.46 -18.35
N ALA A 678 -12.66 -27.59 -18.01
CA ALA A 678 -13.75 -27.01 -18.80
C ALA A 678 -13.69 -25.47 -18.83
N LYS A 679 -13.42 -24.81 -17.68
CA LYS A 679 -13.23 -23.36 -17.60
C LYS A 679 -12.05 -22.89 -18.46
N GLY A 680 -10.91 -23.58 -18.38
CA GLY A 680 -9.72 -23.26 -19.18
C GLY A 680 -10.00 -23.28 -20.68
N MET A 681 -10.68 -24.31 -21.17
CA MET A 681 -10.95 -24.51 -22.60
C MET A 681 -12.11 -23.65 -23.13
N LEU A 682 -13.20 -23.52 -22.38
CA LEU A 682 -14.43 -22.87 -22.85
C LEU A 682 -14.52 -21.38 -22.51
N VAL A 683 -13.76 -20.92 -21.51
CA VAL A 683 -13.83 -19.53 -21.04
C VAL A 683 -12.47 -18.85 -21.15
N ASP A 684 -11.44 -19.36 -20.50
CA ASP A 684 -10.17 -18.63 -20.35
C ASP A 684 -9.40 -18.53 -21.67
N PHE A 685 -9.31 -19.61 -22.46
CA PHE A 685 -8.61 -19.58 -23.76
C PHE A 685 -9.31 -18.67 -24.80
N PRO A 686 -10.63 -18.80 -25.07
CA PRO A 686 -11.31 -17.90 -25.99
C PRO A 686 -11.26 -16.43 -25.53
N LEU A 687 -11.39 -16.17 -24.23
CA LEU A 687 -11.27 -14.82 -23.68
C LEU A 687 -9.86 -14.27 -23.86
N ALA A 688 -8.82 -15.04 -23.56
CA ALA A 688 -7.44 -14.60 -23.71
C ALA A 688 -7.07 -14.33 -25.18
N LEU A 689 -7.57 -15.15 -26.11
CA LEU A 689 -7.43 -14.91 -27.54
C LEU A 689 -8.13 -13.61 -27.98
N THR A 690 -9.36 -13.40 -27.51
CA THR A 690 -10.17 -12.20 -27.79
C THR A 690 -9.48 -10.93 -27.29
N GLU A 691 -9.05 -10.93 -26.03
CA GLU A 691 -8.38 -9.79 -25.41
C GLU A 691 -7.01 -9.53 -26.03
N GLY A 692 -6.26 -10.59 -26.35
CA GLY A 692 -5.00 -10.48 -27.07
C GLY A 692 -5.18 -9.83 -28.45
N LEU A 693 -6.19 -10.27 -29.23
CA LEU A 693 -6.53 -9.63 -30.51
C LEU A 693 -6.95 -8.16 -30.33
N ARG A 694 -7.72 -7.85 -29.29
CA ARG A 694 -8.14 -6.47 -28.98
C ARG A 694 -6.97 -5.55 -28.62
N ALA A 695 -5.87 -6.10 -28.10
CA ALA A 695 -4.67 -5.33 -27.76
C ALA A 695 -3.74 -5.08 -28.97
N VAL A 696 -3.79 -5.90 -30.02
CA VAL A 696 -2.94 -5.76 -31.23
C VAL A 696 -2.94 -4.36 -31.84
N PRO A 697 -4.09 -3.69 -32.04
CA PRO A 697 -4.10 -2.35 -32.63
C PRO A 697 -3.36 -1.30 -31.78
N LYS A 698 -3.30 -1.49 -30.45
CA LYS A 698 -2.53 -0.60 -29.55
C LYS A 698 -1.03 -0.66 -29.86
N HIS A 699 -0.50 -1.85 -30.13
CA HIS A 699 0.91 -2.04 -30.51
C HIS A 699 1.28 -1.34 -31.82
N LEU A 700 0.30 -1.11 -32.68
CA LEU A 700 0.47 -0.42 -33.96
C LEU A 700 0.33 1.11 -33.83
N GLY A 701 0.02 1.62 -32.63
CA GLY A 701 -0.21 3.04 -32.34
C GLY A 701 -1.63 3.51 -32.70
N THR A 702 -2.59 2.59 -32.81
CA THR A 702 -4.00 2.93 -33.09
C THR A 702 -4.82 2.88 -31.79
N ALA A 703 -5.79 3.78 -31.66
CA ALA A 703 -6.64 3.84 -30.49
C ALA A 703 -7.60 2.63 -30.46
N VAL A 704 -7.77 2.06 -29.26
CA VAL A 704 -8.73 0.98 -28.99
C VAL A 704 -9.73 1.48 -27.96
N ARG A 705 -11.02 1.37 -28.29
CA ARG A 705 -12.11 1.77 -27.40
C ARG A 705 -12.17 0.88 -26.16
N ASP A 706 -12.50 1.50 -25.03
CA ASP A 706 -12.96 0.77 -23.86
C ASP A 706 -14.46 0.47 -23.97
N HIS A 707 -14.86 -0.74 -23.62
CA HIS A 707 -16.23 -1.24 -23.69
C HIS A 707 -16.82 -1.53 -22.30
N GLY A 708 -16.03 -1.29 -21.24
CA GLY A 708 -16.37 -1.62 -19.87
C GLY A 708 -15.91 -3.01 -19.46
N ALA A 709 -15.91 -3.26 -18.15
CA ALA A 709 -15.55 -4.55 -17.58
C ALA A 709 -16.72 -5.54 -17.60
N VAL A 710 -16.41 -6.83 -17.72
CA VAL A 710 -17.38 -7.91 -17.55
C VAL A 710 -17.45 -8.26 -16.07
N THR A 711 -18.57 -8.02 -15.40
CA THR A 711 -18.75 -8.25 -13.96
C THR A 711 -19.77 -9.34 -13.66
N ASP A 712 -20.69 -9.61 -14.59
CA ASP A 712 -21.80 -10.55 -14.51
C ASP A 712 -22.27 -10.95 -15.92
N ALA A 713 -23.28 -11.81 -16.01
CA ALA A 713 -23.80 -12.29 -17.29
C ALA A 713 -24.37 -11.16 -18.17
N LYS A 714 -25.00 -10.16 -17.54
CA LYS A 714 -25.62 -9.02 -18.25
C LYS A 714 -24.56 -8.11 -18.87
N SER A 715 -23.57 -7.71 -18.07
CA SER A 715 -22.42 -6.93 -18.53
C SER A 715 -21.59 -7.70 -19.56
N GLY A 716 -21.43 -9.01 -19.42
CA GLY A 716 -20.82 -9.88 -20.44
C GLY A 716 -21.49 -9.75 -21.80
N ALA A 717 -22.83 -9.84 -21.86
CA ALA A 717 -23.59 -9.64 -23.09
C ALA A 717 -23.49 -8.22 -23.66
N VAL A 718 -23.50 -7.20 -22.79
CA VAL A 718 -23.35 -5.80 -23.22
C VAL A 718 -21.97 -5.54 -23.82
N VAL A 719 -20.90 -6.02 -23.18
CA VAL A 719 -19.52 -5.87 -23.66
C VAL A 719 -19.34 -6.64 -24.97
N ALA A 720 -19.94 -7.83 -25.10
CA ALA A 720 -19.95 -8.60 -26.34
C ALA A 720 -20.55 -7.81 -27.51
N GLY A 721 -21.75 -7.25 -27.32
CA GLY A 721 -22.43 -6.46 -28.35
C GLY A 721 -21.65 -5.21 -28.74
N LYS A 722 -21.11 -4.47 -27.75
CA LYS A 722 -20.27 -3.29 -28.01
C LYS A 722 -18.99 -3.64 -28.77
N THR A 723 -18.29 -4.70 -28.36
CA THR A 723 -17.03 -5.12 -29.01
C THR A 723 -17.28 -5.58 -30.44
N PHE A 724 -18.38 -6.30 -30.69
CA PHE A 724 -18.77 -6.69 -32.04
C PHE A 724 -19.08 -5.46 -32.91
N ALA A 725 -20.00 -4.59 -32.48
CA ALA A 725 -20.42 -3.45 -33.26
C ALA A 725 -19.25 -2.49 -33.57
N TRP A 726 -18.48 -2.10 -32.55
CA TRP A 726 -17.37 -1.16 -32.73
C TRP A 726 -16.13 -1.82 -33.36
N GLY A 727 -15.91 -3.13 -33.15
CA GLY A 727 -14.80 -3.85 -33.77
C GLY A 727 -14.85 -3.81 -35.30
N PHE A 728 -16.04 -3.98 -35.89
CA PHE A 728 -16.24 -3.86 -37.34
C PHE A 728 -16.20 -2.41 -37.83
N VAL A 729 -16.86 -1.48 -37.12
CA VAL A 729 -16.89 -0.05 -37.50
C VAL A 729 -15.49 0.56 -37.46
N ASP A 730 -14.78 0.40 -36.34
CA ASP A 730 -13.43 0.95 -36.18
C ASP A 730 -12.43 0.20 -37.09
N GLY A 731 -12.59 -1.11 -37.29
CA GLY A 731 -11.74 -1.88 -38.20
C GLY A 731 -11.82 -1.40 -39.66
N LEU A 732 -13.04 -1.16 -40.16
CA LEU A 732 -13.27 -0.61 -41.51
C LEU A 732 -12.82 0.85 -41.61
N SER A 733 -13.07 1.64 -40.56
CA SER A 733 -12.62 3.03 -40.51
C SER A 733 -11.08 3.14 -40.54
N ASP A 734 -10.37 2.30 -39.81
CA ASP A 734 -8.89 2.33 -39.76
C ASP A 734 -8.25 1.93 -41.09
N LEU A 735 -8.89 1.06 -41.88
CA LEU A 735 -8.44 0.72 -43.23
C LEU A 735 -8.32 1.96 -44.13
N VAL A 736 -9.16 2.97 -43.89
CA VAL A 736 -9.21 4.22 -44.67
C VAL A 736 -8.43 5.34 -43.98
N MET A 737 -8.57 5.49 -42.65
CA MET A 737 -8.04 6.64 -41.90
C MET A 737 -6.55 6.53 -41.58
N GLU A 738 -5.99 5.33 -41.38
CA GLU A 738 -4.56 5.17 -41.09
C GLU A 738 -3.64 5.51 -42.28
N PRO A 739 -3.96 5.16 -43.54
CA PRO A 739 -3.26 5.67 -44.72
C PRO A 739 -3.25 7.19 -44.82
N VAL A 740 -4.41 7.83 -44.56
CA VAL A 740 -4.57 9.30 -44.62
C VAL A 740 -3.74 9.98 -43.52
N ARG A 741 -3.78 9.46 -42.28
CA ARG A 741 -2.93 9.94 -41.17
C ARG A 741 -1.45 9.74 -41.45
N GLY A 742 -1.08 8.60 -42.01
CA GLY A 742 0.29 8.28 -42.40
C GLY A 742 0.85 9.25 -43.45
N ALA A 743 0.02 9.67 -44.41
CA ALA A 743 0.38 10.67 -45.41
C ALA A 743 0.51 12.08 -44.83
N GLY A 744 -0.40 12.48 -43.93
CA GLY A 744 -0.49 13.83 -43.36
C GLY A 744 0.57 14.18 -42.30
N ASN A 745 1.12 13.19 -41.59
CA ASN A 745 2.11 13.40 -40.52
C ASN A 745 3.57 13.56 -41.02
N GLY A 746 3.77 14.16 -42.20
CA GLY A 746 5.09 14.39 -42.79
C GLY A 746 5.76 13.16 -43.43
N GLY A 747 5.04 12.03 -43.54
CA GLY A 747 5.56 10.76 -44.07
C GLY A 747 5.37 10.54 -45.58
N GLY A 748 4.57 11.37 -46.26
CA GLY A 748 4.31 11.25 -47.70
C GLY A 748 3.83 9.85 -48.12
N ALA A 749 4.25 9.38 -49.29
CA ALA A 749 3.87 8.06 -49.82
C ALA A 749 4.34 6.88 -48.94
N LEU A 750 5.51 7.02 -48.30
CA LEU A 750 6.05 5.99 -47.39
C LEU A 750 5.22 5.88 -46.10
N GLY A 751 4.73 7.02 -45.60
CA GLY A 751 3.80 7.08 -44.47
C GLY A 751 2.43 6.49 -44.82
N ALA A 752 1.91 6.76 -46.02
CA ALA A 752 0.67 6.17 -46.53
C ALA A 752 0.77 4.64 -46.63
N PHE A 753 1.87 4.11 -47.17
CA PHE A 753 2.11 2.66 -47.28
C PHE A 753 2.19 1.98 -45.90
N LYS A 754 2.89 2.59 -44.93
CA LYS A 754 2.88 2.13 -43.54
C LYS A 754 1.48 2.18 -42.92
N GLY A 755 0.69 3.20 -43.26
CA GLY A 755 -0.70 3.34 -42.84
C GLY A 755 -1.62 2.25 -43.40
N VAL A 756 -1.42 1.78 -44.64
CA VAL A 756 -2.15 0.63 -45.22
C VAL A 756 -1.85 -0.65 -44.43
N GLY A 757 -0.58 -0.92 -44.13
CA GLY A 757 -0.19 -2.07 -43.31
C GLY A 757 -0.82 -2.04 -41.91
N LYS A 758 -0.82 -0.87 -41.26
CA LYS A 758 -1.48 -0.67 -39.95
C LYS A 758 -2.99 -0.85 -40.03
N GLY A 759 -3.64 -0.28 -41.04
CA GLY A 759 -5.09 -0.38 -41.23
C GLY A 759 -5.55 -1.81 -41.49
N ALA A 760 -4.84 -2.57 -42.32
CA ALA A 760 -5.14 -3.98 -42.59
C ALA A 760 -4.97 -4.86 -41.34
N ALA A 761 -3.89 -4.67 -40.59
CA ALA A 761 -3.67 -5.39 -39.33
C ALA A 761 -4.71 -5.01 -38.25
N SER A 762 -5.10 -3.73 -38.17
CA SER A 762 -6.16 -3.26 -37.27
C SER A 762 -7.52 -3.87 -37.62
N LEU A 763 -7.87 -3.96 -38.91
CA LEU A 763 -9.11 -4.58 -39.37
C LEU A 763 -9.20 -6.06 -38.94
N VAL A 764 -8.14 -6.85 -39.19
CA VAL A 764 -8.10 -8.27 -38.81
C VAL A 764 -8.21 -8.43 -37.30
N ALA A 765 -7.44 -7.64 -36.54
CA ALA A 765 -7.42 -7.70 -35.10
C ALA A 765 -8.76 -7.29 -34.45
N LYS A 766 -9.32 -6.13 -34.84
CA LYS A 766 -10.58 -5.60 -34.29
C LYS A 766 -11.79 -6.44 -34.69
N SER A 767 -11.86 -6.91 -35.94
CA SER A 767 -12.95 -7.79 -36.39
C SER A 767 -12.84 -9.17 -35.75
N GLY A 768 -11.63 -9.71 -35.62
CA GLY A 768 -11.39 -10.96 -34.90
C GLY A 768 -11.80 -10.87 -33.43
N ALA A 769 -11.39 -9.82 -32.73
CA ALA A 769 -11.82 -9.56 -31.35
C ALA A 769 -13.35 -9.40 -31.23
N GLY A 770 -14.00 -8.75 -32.21
CA GLY A 770 -15.46 -8.65 -32.28
C GLY A 770 -16.14 -10.02 -32.41
N MET A 771 -15.64 -10.89 -33.29
CA MET A 771 -16.19 -12.23 -33.52
C MET A 771 -16.00 -13.16 -32.33
N PHE A 772 -14.79 -13.26 -31.78
CA PHE A 772 -14.54 -14.10 -30.61
C PHE A 772 -15.20 -13.53 -29.34
N GLY A 773 -15.31 -12.20 -29.23
CA GLY A 773 -15.96 -11.52 -28.11
C GLY A 773 -17.44 -11.83 -27.96
N LEU A 774 -18.16 -12.15 -29.05
CA LEU A 774 -19.57 -12.58 -28.99
C LEU A 774 -19.77 -13.85 -28.17
N PHE A 775 -18.76 -14.74 -28.14
CA PHE A 775 -18.80 -15.96 -27.35
C PHE A 775 -18.04 -15.81 -26.02
N ALA A 776 -16.88 -15.17 -26.04
CA ALA A 776 -15.98 -15.09 -24.90
C ALA A 776 -16.54 -14.23 -23.75
N TYR A 777 -17.06 -13.03 -24.04
CA TYR A 777 -17.52 -12.12 -22.99
C TYR A 777 -18.79 -12.59 -22.28
N PRO A 778 -19.82 -13.17 -22.94
CA PRO A 778 -20.97 -13.74 -22.25
C PRO A 778 -20.58 -14.95 -21.40
N SER A 779 -19.71 -15.83 -21.92
CA SER A 779 -19.19 -16.99 -21.17
C SER A 779 -18.41 -16.56 -19.93
N ALA A 780 -17.56 -15.54 -20.03
CA ALA A 780 -16.86 -14.94 -18.91
C ALA A 780 -17.82 -14.32 -17.87
N GLY A 781 -18.88 -13.63 -18.34
CA GLY A 781 -19.92 -13.06 -17.48
C GLY A 781 -20.73 -14.10 -16.72
N ILE A 782 -21.08 -15.21 -17.38
CA ILE A 782 -21.75 -16.36 -16.75
C ILE A 782 -20.82 -17.00 -15.70
N ALA A 783 -19.55 -17.21 -16.03
CA ALA A 783 -18.57 -17.75 -15.10
C ALA A 783 -18.41 -16.86 -13.85
N LYS A 784 -18.32 -15.53 -14.02
CA LYS A 784 -18.29 -14.56 -12.90
C LYS A 784 -19.58 -14.60 -12.07
N SER A 785 -20.74 -14.72 -12.71
CA SER A 785 -22.04 -14.84 -12.02
C SER A 785 -22.13 -16.12 -11.18
N LEU A 786 -21.76 -17.27 -11.75
CA LEU A 786 -21.72 -18.55 -11.03
C LEU A 786 -20.72 -18.52 -9.87
N ARG A 787 -19.54 -17.94 -10.10
CA ARG A 787 -18.53 -17.77 -9.04
C ARG A 787 -19.08 -16.92 -7.90
N SER A 788 -19.72 -15.80 -8.19
CA SER A 788 -20.30 -14.92 -7.15
C SER A 788 -21.39 -15.59 -6.31
N ALA A 789 -22.13 -16.55 -6.89
CA ALA A 789 -23.13 -17.33 -6.17
C ALA A 789 -22.47 -18.36 -5.23
N VAL A 790 -21.43 -19.05 -5.71
CA VAL A 790 -20.69 -20.07 -4.96
C VAL A 790 -19.81 -19.46 -3.86
N TYR A 791 -19.05 -18.43 -4.19
CA TYR A 791 -18.08 -17.76 -3.33
C TYR A 791 -18.69 -16.48 -2.74
N SER A 792 -19.67 -16.67 -1.84
CA SER A 792 -20.42 -15.58 -1.20
C SER A 792 -20.18 -15.46 0.30
N GLY A 793 -19.27 -16.26 0.87
CA GLY A 793 -19.05 -16.35 2.32
C GLY A 793 -18.55 -15.05 2.92
N THR A 794 -17.54 -14.45 2.29
CA THR A 794 -16.94 -13.17 2.70
C THR A 794 -17.95 -12.04 2.60
N ARG A 795 -18.70 -11.95 1.49
CA ARG A 795 -19.75 -10.93 1.31
C ARG A 795 -20.85 -11.03 2.37
N LYS A 796 -21.25 -12.25 2.76
CA LYS A 796 -22.20 -12.48 3.85
C LYS A 796 -21.64 -12.10 5.22
N ALA A 797 -20.35 -12.35 5.47
CA ALA A 797 -19.69 -11.94 6.70
C ALA A 797 -19.62 -10.41 6.83
N ILE A 798 -19.25 -9.71 5.75
CA ILE A 798 -19.25 -8.23 5.72
C ILE A 798 -20.66 -7.69 5.96
N ALA A 799 -21.67 -8.24 5.27
CA ALA A 799 -23.08 -7.86 5.46
C ALA A 799 -23.51 -8.00 6.93
N LYS A 800 -23.14 -9.11 7.58
CA LYS A 800 -23.41 -9.33 9.01
C LYS A 800 -22.78 -8.25 9.91
N GLU A 801 -21.51 -7.91 9.69
CA GLU A 801 -20.85 -6.88 10.51
C GLU A 801 -21.42 -5.47 10.21
N ARG A 802 -21.84 -5.19 8.97
CA ARG A 802 -22.55 -3.93 8.63
C ARG A 802 -23.88 -3.79 9.37
N HIS A 803 -24.65 -4.87 9.46
CA HIS A 803 -25.88 -4.90 10.27
C HIS A 803 -25.57 -4.70 11.75
N ARG A 804 -24.58 -5.43 12.29
CA ARG A 804 -24.18 -5.30 13.70
C ARG A 804 -23.77 -3.87 14.05
N GLU A 805 -23.02 -3.21 13.18
CA GLU A 805 -22.68 -1.81 13.34
C GLU A 805 -23.91 -0.89 13.23
N GLY A 806 -24.78 -1.11 12.25
CA GLY A 806 -26.02 -0.35 12.12
C GLY A 806 -26.89 -0.44 13.38
N GLN A 807 -27.03 -1.63 13.96
CA GLN A 807 -27.82 -1.87 15.18
C GLN A 807 -27.24 -1.10 16.36
N TRP A 808 -25.91 -1.11 16.50
CA TRP A 808 -25.21 -0.34 17.52
C TRP A 808 -25.35 1.18 17.34
N LEU A 809 -25.40 1.67 16.09
CA LEU A 809 -25.63 3.10 15.82
C LEU A 809 -27.06 3.54 16.16
N VAL A 810 -28.05 2.62 16.10
CA VAL A 810 -29.46 2.90 16.39
C VAL A 810 -29.80 2.67 17.87
N SER A 811 -29.12 1.74 18.57
CA SER A 811 -29.44 1.42 19.97
C SER A 811 -29.18 2.55 20.96
N GLY A 812 -28.33 3.52 20.60
CA GLY A 812 -28.09 4.70 21.43
C GLY A 812 -27.47 4.42 22.80
N ASP A 813 -26.81 3.27 23.00
CA ASP A 813 -26.02 2.99 24.21
C ASP A 813 -25.09 4.19 24.51
N ASP A 814 -24.77 4.49 25.77
CA ASP A 814 -23.92 5.62 26.20
C ASP A 814 -22.55 5.72 25.47
N ALA A 815 -22.18 4.65 24.75
CA ALA A 815 -20.98 4.52 23.93
C ALA A 815 -21.17 4.80 22.42
N ALA A 816 -22.41 4.83 21.91
CA ALA A 816 -22.72 5.16 20.52
C ALA A 816 -22.53 6.67 20.29
N PRO A 817 -21.96 7.11 19.15
CA PRO A 817 -21.90 8.52 18.86
C PRO A 817 -23.33 9.06 18.81
N ALA A 818 -23.58 10.21 19.45
CA ALA A 818 -24.84 10.96 19.32
C ALA A 818 -25.05 11.32 17.84
N LEU A 819 -25.63 10.38 17.09
CA LEU A 819 -26.12 10.60 15.76
C LEU A 819 -27.53 11.09 15.98
N ASP A 820 -27.76 12.37 15.69
CA ASP A 820 -29.08 12.99 15.70
C ASP A 820 -29.90 12.38 14.56
N LEU A 821 -30.39 11.17 14.78
CA LEU A 821 -31.16 10.39 13.81
C LEU A 821 -32.58 10.27 14.32
N ASP A 822 -33.46 11.11 13.79
CA ASP A 822 -34.89 10.95 14.01
C ASP A 822 -35.42 9.84 13.09
N ALA A 823 -35.88 8.74 13.69
CA ALA A 823 -36.47 7.62 12.97
C ALA A 823 -37.69 8.04 12.14
N GLY A 824 -38.50 8.98 12.64
CA GLY A 824 -39.64 9.58 11.95
C GLY A 824 -39.23 10.35 10.71
N GLU A 825 -38.15 11.14 10.77
CA GLU A 825 -37.61 11.86 9.61
C GLU A 825 -37.11 10.89 8.52
N ILE A 826 -36.40 9.82 8.93
CA ILE A 826 -35.91 8.78 8.00
C ILE A 826 -37.08 8.10 7.29
N LEU A 827 -38.13 7.72 8.03
CA LEU A 827 -39.34 7.10 7.47
C LEU A 827 -40.06 8.05 6.51
N ALA A 828 -40.24 9.31 6.89
CA ALA A 828 -40.87 10.33 6.05
C ALA A 828 -40.07 10.57 4.76
N ALA A 829 -38.73 10.68 4.85
CA ALA A 829 -37.85 10.82 3.69
C ALA A 829 -37.94 9.60 2.76
N PHE A 830 -37.94 8.39 3.32
CA PHE A 830 -38.10 7.15 2.55
C PHE A 830 -39.43 7.10 1.80
N HIS A 831 -40.54 7.44 2.46
CA HIS A 831 -41.86 7.48 1.83
C HIS A 831 -41.98 8.56 0.76
N ARG A 832 -41.37 9.74 0.96
CA ARG A 832 -41.33 10.80 -0.07
C ARG A 832 -40.60 10.34 -1.33
N LEU A 833 -39.39 9.80 -1.19
CA LEU A 833 -38.59 9.34 -2.34
C LEU A 833 -39.27 8.19 -3.08
N ARG A 834 -39.92 7.28 -2.36
CA ARG A 834 -40.71 6.20 -2.96
C ARG A 834 -42.03 6.70 -3.58
N GLY A 835 -42.61 7.76 -3.03
CA GLY A 835 -43.86 8.38 -3.48
C GLY A 835 -43.68 9.22 -4.74
N SER A 836 -42.56 9.93 -4.89
CA SER A 836 -42.21 10.69 -6.10
C SER A 836 -41.94 9.83 -7.34
N GLU A 837 -41.85 8.50 -7.18
CA GLU A 837 -41.69 7.54 -8.28
C GLU A 837 -43.03 7.00 -8.84
N ARG A 838 -44.16 7.27 -8.14
CA ARG A 838 -45.52 6.95 -8.58
C ARG A 838 -46.08 8.12 -9.39
#